data_AF-A0A9W9DME4-F1
#
_entry.id   AF-A0A9W9DME4-F1
#
_cell.length_a   1.000
_cell.length_b   1.000
_cell.length_c   1.000
_cell.angle_alpha   90.00
_cell.angle_beta   90.00
_cell.angle_gamma   90.00
#
_symmetry.space_group_name_H-M   'P 1'
#
loop_
_entity.id
_entity.type
_entity.pdbx_description
1 polymer ?
#
loop_
_entity_poly.entity_id
_entity_poly.type
_entity_poly.pdbx_seq_one_letter_code
_entity_poly.pdbx_strand_id
1 'polypeptide(L)'
;MLGKTINLRARVHTIRAVSSALVFIVLRQQMDTVQGVLHVDHNSSSSSSSTTTPTPHMVHWASHLQEESIVHIKAIVQRPIHQNQINSTSIHNHELRIIQIHLISRVAVPVPFSVYDADLSAGADDDDDDNNKKIITPFIPDRARLSSRIIHLRSASAQSIFRIQSTISMVVFSTPTTPSTLPFIEIHTPKLQGGASESGASVFKLKYFGRLAFLAQSPQLFKQMAVAADFGTGGVFEVGPVFRAENSNTKRHLTEYTGLDLEMAIRKDYHEVMLVVDSVLKAIFKSVYEKRRREVDVVKTQFPAADLIWLPKTPVIAFADGVQMLIDDGWLDDSGHIPRKDEDLSTRAEIRLGELVKDKFHTDYYILDLFPKSARPFYTMPAGTETQSKLNAMHPDSKLTHSFDIFVRGQEITTGGQRIHDYEMLINSMAENDISARGLEEYLDGFRWGAPPHGGAGIGLERLLMLILGLSDIRYASMYPRDPKSLLEPPKGLEGLPHPEADTLGSQVLDHKRLESKTPTKPLPPLPSLIANYGDAANTSWLDDRYLVWRDLVTGGAIGFVPSSSGFAIIVGDPLCDKSQQPALVGRFLAWPSSSSPSSTITITTTTTSPSATTLIHPKPLPPLKPIWLLASSHLETILGSRLGWSSFTCIAESRVELEGEVPAALEEKEVGKKVRKAESEGVEVEAWMGRDGFQGGRAEGSDARISEWQDSRRKKGGQVRLTEVEVWRDYVHREYFTKDAEKSKMIPVALVVLHQLSPMYGFQVKYALDFPSTERFSAIEAALSSAMRAVASTGSGRITFGTSATSRLTPVRGVKGMKVKVLSHAYEAISDRMSLRGKGEFRKKMGAEEEDVYICYPRGGMGGRGAKAVLDFCVAES
;
A
#
# COMPACT_ATOMS: atom_id res chain seq x y z
N MET A 1 23.70 -31.77 22.64
CA MET A 1 23.11 -31.11 23.84
C MET A 1 22.10 -32.00 24.56
N LEU A 2 21.95 -33.28 24.21
CA LEU A 2 20.97 -34.18 24.84
C LEU A 2 21.12 -34.23 26.37
N GLY A 3 19.99 -34.19 27.07
CA GLY A 3 19.90 -34.21 28.53
C GLY A 3 20.24 -32.88 29.21
N LYS A 4 20.78 -31.88 28.50
CA LYS A 4 21.14 -30.58 29.09
C LYS A 4 19.91 -29.68 29.22
N THR A 5 19.86 -28.96 30.33
CA THR A 5 18.93 -27.85 30.53
C THR A 5 19.46 -26.61 29.82
N ILE A 6 18.63 -25.97 29.01
CA ILE A 6 18.92 -24.75 28.29
C ILE A 6 17.90 -23.66 28.63
N ASN A 7 18.31 -22.40 28.45
CA ASN A 7 17.41 -21.25 28.44
C ASN A 7 17.41 -20.67 27.02
N LEU A 8 16.24 -20.35 26.49
CA LEU A 8 16.15 -19.71 25.17
C LEU A 8 14.97 -18.75 25.10
N ARG A 9 15.12 -17.75 24.24
CA ARG A 9 14.05 -16.80 23.90
C ARG A 9 13.61 -17.04 22.47
N ALA A 10 12.37 -17.44 22.26
CA ALA A 10 11.84 -17.75 20.94
C ALA A 10 10.47 -17.09 20.73
N ARG A 11 10.06 -17.01 19.47
CA ARG A 11 8.67 -16.75 19.13
C ARG A 11 7.88 -18.04 19.20
N VAL A 12 6.64 -17.94 19.66
CA VAL A 12 5.63 -18.98 19.45
C VAL A 12 5.27 -18.98 17.97
N HIS A 13 5.63 -20.03 17.25
CA HIS A 13 5.35 -20.14 15.81
C HIS A 13 3.94 -20.68 15.57
N THR A 14 3.62 -21.81 16.20
CA THR A 14 2.27 -22.38 16.26
C THR A 14 2.12 -23.21 17.54
N ILE A 15 0.88 -23.46 17.95
CA ILE A 15 0.52 -24.22 19.15
C ILE A 15 -0.49 -25.30 18.79
N ARG A 16 -0.24 -26.52 19.26
CA ARG A 16 -1.17 -27.64 19.17
C ARG A 16 -1.48 -28.16 20.57
N ALA A 17 -2.64 -27.77 21.10
CA ALA A 17 -3.17 -28.31 22.34
C ALA A 17 -3.77 -29.69 22.09
N VAL A 18 -3.24 -30.72 22.75
CA VAL A 18 -3.68 -32.11 22.55
C VAL A 18 -4.62 -32.56 23.65
N SER A 19 -4.32 -32.20 24.90
CA SER A 19 -5.18 -32.47 26.07
C SER A 19 -4.94 -31.42 27.16
N SER A 20 -5.68 -31.52 28.27
CA SER A 20 -5.43 -30.71 29.47
C SER A 20 -4.06 -30.98 30.12
N ALA A 21 -3.41 -32.08 29.75
CA ALA A 21 -2.11 -32.50 30.27
C ALA A 21 -0.96 -32.35 29.25
N LEU A 22 -1.24 -32.06 27.98
CA LEU A 22 -0.24 -32.04 26.91
C LEU A 22 -0.48 -30.92 25.89
N VAL A 23 0.54 -30.09 25.68
CA VAL A 23 0.59 -29.09 24.60
C VAL A 23 1.94 -29.14 23.88
N PHE A 24 1.88 -29.13 22.55
CA PHE A 24 3.03 -28.94 21.68
C PHE A 24 3.11 -27.47 21.24
N ILE A 25 4.30 -26.89 21.31
CA ILE A 25 4.56 -25.51 20.92
C ILE A 25 5.72 -25.52 19.94
N VAL A 26 5.52 -25.10 18.70
CA VAL A 26 6.65 -24.87 17.79
C VAL A 26 7.26 -23.53 18.13
N LEU A 27 8.56 -23.54 18.44
CA LEU A 27 9.31 -22.36 18.84
C LEU A 27 10.21 -21.95 17.67
N ARG A 28 10.13 -20.68 17.24
CA ARG A 28 10.94 -20.14 16.15
C ARG A 28 11.97 -19.13 16.66
N GLN A 29 13.20 -19.29 16.21
CA GLN A 29 14.25 -18.27 16.27
C GLN A 29 14.74 -18.02 14.84
N GLN A 30 14.38 -16.87 14.28
CA GLN A 30 14.70 -16.52 12.88
C GLN A 30 14.18 -17.61 11.92
N MET A 31 15.06 -18.34 11.23
CA MET A 31 14.72 -19.42 10.31
C MET A 31 14.60 -20.79 11.00
N ASP A 32 15.12 -20.94 12.21
CA ASP A 32 15.16 -22.20 12.92
C ASP A 32 13.87 -22.39 13.73
N THR A 33 13.25 -23.55 13.57
CA THR A 33 12.10 -24.02 14.37
C THR A 33 12.44 -25.31 15.10
N VAL A 34 11.93 -25.44 16.33
CA VAL A 34 12.05 -26.65 17.17
C VAL A 34 10.77 -26.88 17.95
N GLN A 35 10.39 -28.14 18.15
CA GLN A 35 9.23 -28.50 18.96
C GLN A 35 9.57 -28.38 20.46
N GLY A 36 8.70 -27.68 21.18
CA GLY A 36 8.60 -27.70 22.63
C GLY A 36 7.43 -28.54 23.09
N VAL A 37 7.63 -29.29 24.17
CA VAL A 37 6.63 -30.17 24.77
C VAL A 37 6.41 -29.75 26.21
N LEU A 38 5.16 -29.45 26.56
CA LEU A 38 4.71 -29.30 27.95
C LEU A 38 3.80 -30.48 28.29
N HIS A 39 4.24 -31.34 29.21
CA HIS A 39 3.51 -32.54 29.62
C HIS A 39 3.43 -32.63 31.15
N VAL A 40 2.23 -32.90 31.68
CA VAL A 40 2.01 -33.17 33.11
C VAL A 40 2.30 -34.64 33.38
N ASP A 41 3.23 -34.93 34.30
CA ASP A 41 3.52 -36.30 34.70
C ASP A 41 2.61 -36.73 35.86
N HIS A 42 1.69 -37.66 35.60
CA HIS A 42 0.72 -38.12 36.60
C HIS A 42 1.28 -39.23 37.52
N ASN A 43 2.45 -39.81 37.19
CA ASN A 43 3.06 -40.92 37.94
C ASN A 43 4.01 -40.48 39.06
N SER A 44 4.24 -39.18 39.24
CA SER A 44 5.03 -38.67 40.37
C SER A 44 4.17 -38.59 41.65
N SER A 45 3.87 -39.74 42.23
CA SER A 45 3.31 -39.83 43.58
C SER A 45 4.41 -39.53 44.61
N SER A 46 4.13 -38.56 45.49
CA SER A 46 4.79 -38.27 46.78
C SER A 46 6.14 -37.52 46.82
N SER A 47 6.09 -36.37 47.51
CA SER A 47 7.08 -35.89 48.51
C SER A 47 8.48 -35.41 48.10
N SER A 48 8.70 -34.85 46.90
CA SER A 48 9.77 -33.85 46.75
C SER A 48 9.33 -32.69 45.87
N SER A 49 9.57 -31.46 46.32
CA SER A 49 9.28 -30.20 45.61
C SER A 49 10.25 -29.99 44.43
N SER A 50 10.34 -30.96 43.54
CA SER A 50 11.08 -30.81 42.29
C SER A 50 10.32 -29.81 41.42
N THR A 51 10.87 -28.60 41.29
CA THR A 51 10.42 -27.49 40.43
C THR A 51 10.50 -27.78 38.92
N THR A 52 10.52 -29.06 38.52
CA THR A 52 10.87 -29.51 37.16
C THR A 52 9.71 -30.09 36.34
N THR A 53 8.52 -30.28 36.93
CA THR A 53 7.33 -30.80 36.26
C THR A 53 6.27 -29.71 36.05
N PRO A 54 5.77 -29.49 34.81
CA PRO A 54 4.70 -28.54 34.53
C PRO A 54 3.38 -28.87 35.24
N THR A 55 2.66 -27.84 35.70
CA THR A 55 1.32 -28.02 36.28
C THR A 55 0.22 -28.01 35.20
N PRO A 56 -0.97 -28.59 35.45
CA PRO A 56 -2.11 -28.47 34.53
C PRO A 56 -2.47 -27.02 34.20
N HIS A 57 -2.36 -26.11 35.18
CA HIS A 57 -2.56 -24.67 34.95
C HIS A 57 -1.55 -24.08 33.96
N MET A 58 -0.30 -24.55 34.01
CA MET A 58 0.76 -24.12 33.10
C MET A 58 0.50 -24.62 31.67
N VAL A 59 0.05 -25.87 31.49
CA VAL A 59 -0.39 -26.40 30.18
C VAL A 59 -1.55 -25.59 29.64
N HIS A 60 -2.58 -25.37 30.46
CA HIS A 60 -3.75 -24.58 30.08
C HIS A 60 -3.34 -23.14 29.69
N TRP A 61 -2.52 -22.47 30.49
CA TRP A 61 -2.03 -21.12 30.17
C TRP A 61 -1.23 -21.10 28.86
N ALA A 62 -0.31 -22.06 28.68
CA ALA A 62 0.53 -22.12 27.48
C ALA A 62 -0.29 -22.40 26.22
N SER A 63 -1.36 -23.20 26.31
CA SER A 63 -2.27 -23.47 25.18
C SER A 63 -3.04 -22.24 24.66
N HIS A 64 -3.12 -21.17 25.47
CA HIS A 64 -3.79 -19.92 25.12
C HIS A 64 -2.82 -18.79 24.74
N LEU A 65 -1.52 -19.09 24.62
CA LEU A 65 -0.56 -18.12 24.09
C LEU A 65 -0.91 -17.79 22.63
N GLN A 66 -0.75 -16.53 22.25
CA GLN A 66 -0.94 -16.11 20.87
C GLN A 66 0.31 -16.41 20.05
N GLU A 67 0.15 -16.89 18.81
CA GLU A 67 1.23 -16.97 17.83
C GLU A 67 1.94 -15.62 17.69
N GLU A 68 3.24 -15.66 17.36
CA GLU A 68 4.16 -14.53 17.32
C GLU A 68 4.54 -13.90 18.66
N SER A 69 3.93 -14.32 19.78
CA SER A 69 4.36 -13.92 21.13
C SER A 69 5.81 -14.34 21.39
N ILE A 70 6.57 -13.50 22.09
CA ILE A 70 7.95 -13.83 22.49
C ILE A 70 7.92 -14.44 23.87
N VAL A 71 8.45 -15.65 24.00
CA VAL A 71 8.56 -16.38 25.25
C VAL A 71 10.02 -16.62 25.61
N HIS A 72 10.29 -16.66 26.91
CA HIS A 72 11.52 -17.18 27.46
C HIS A 72 11.21 -18.53 28.09
N ILE A 73 11.93 -19.56 27.68
CA ILE A 73 11.74 -20.91 28.20
C ILE A 73 13.02 -21.45 28.83
N LYS A 74 12.83 -22.27 29.85
CA LYS A 74 13.83 -23.19 30.39
C LYS A 74 13.38 -24.60 30.05
N ALA A 75 14.20 -25.37 29.35
CA ALA A 75 13.82 -26.68 28.84
C ALA A 75 15.00 -27.67 28.85
N ILE A 76 14.69 -28.97 28.91
CA ILE A 76 15.66 -30.05 28.72
C ILE A 76 15.60 -30.52 27.27
N VAL A 77 16.76 -30.62 26.63
CA VAL A 77 16.87 -31.14 25.27
C VAL A 77 16.76 -32.67 25.29
N GLN A 78 15.82 -33.24 24.56
CA GLN A 78 15.60 -34.68 24.47
C GLN A 78 15.37 -35.14 23.02
N ARG A 79 15.39 -36.45 22.79
CA ARG A 79 14.92 -37.03 21.52
C ARG A 79 13.39 -37.09 21.53
N PRO A 80 12.73 -36.96 20.36
CA PRO A 80 11.28 -37.11 20.30
C PRO A 80 10.85 -38.48 20.82
N ILE A 81 9.85 -38.51 21.71
CA ILE A 81 9.48 -39.72 22.45
C ILE A 81 8.67 -40.71 21.60
N HIS A 82 7.82 -40.20 20.70
CA HIS A 82 6.81 -41.00 20.00
C HIS A 82 7.07 -41.19 18.50
N GLN A 83 8.06 -40.50 17.94
CA GLN A 83 8.35 -40.49 16.51
C GLN A 83 9.87 -40.38 16.32
N ASN A 84 10.43 -40.95 15.24
CA ASN A 84 11.87 -40.86 15.01
C ASN A 84 12.32 -39.44 14.61
N GLN A 85 11.45 -38.67 13.93
CA GLN A 85 11.73 -37.31 13.44
C GLN A 85 10.47 -36.42 13.49
N ILE A 86 10.66 -35.11 13.69
CA ILE A 86 9.60 -34.10 13.68
C ILE A 86 9.73 -33.25 12.42
N ASN A 87 9.03 -33.65 11.35
CA ASN A 87 9.18 -33.05 10.01
C ASN A 87 8.61 -31.62 9.90
N SER A 88 7.71 -31.22 10.81
CA SER A 88 7.13 -29.88 10.86
C SER A 88 8.06 -28.78 11.38
N THR A 89 9.30 -29.11 11.75
CA THR A 89 10.28 -28.16 12.30
C THR A 89 11.65 -28.37 11.67
N SER A 90 12.49 -27.34 11.56
CA SER A 90 13.82 -27.46 10.97
C SER A 90 14.79 -28.33 11.80
N ILE A 91 14.52 -28.52 13.09
CA ILE A 91 15.32 -29.35 14.00
C ILE A 91 14.56 -30.66 14.24
N HIS A 92 14.69 -31.60 13.31
CA HIS A 92 13.88 -32.83 13.27
C HIS A 92 14.20 -33.84 14.38
N ASN A 93 15.47 -33.92 14.82
CA ASN A 93 15.96 -35.01 15.66
C ASN A 93 15.91 -34.73 17.17
N HIS A 94 15.41 -33.56 17.56
CA HIS A 94 15.38 -33.12 18.97
C HIS A 94 14.08 -32.38 19.27
N GLU A 95 13.62 -32.49 20.51
CA GLU A 95 12.55 -31.66 21.06
C GLU A 95 12.96 -31.12 22.44
N LEU A 96 12.20 -30.13 22.91
CA LEU A 96 12.47 -29.42 24.15
C LEU A 96 11.39 -29.75 25.17
N ARG A 97 11.73 -30.51 26.21
CA ARG A 97 10.85 -30.70 27.37
C ARG A 97 10.85 -29.43 28.21
N ILE A 98 9.80 -28.64 28.10
CA ILE A 98 9.71 -27.34 28.73
C ILE A 98 9.45 -27.52 30.23
N ILE A 99 10.28 -26.86 31.05
CA ILE A 99 10.16 -26.81 32.51
C ILE A 99 9.55 -25.50 32.96
N GLN A 100 9.93 -24.39 32.33
CA GLN A 100 9.42 -23.05 32.60
C GLN A 100 9.15 -22.34 31.28
N ILE A 101 8.07 -21.56 31.21
CA ILE A 101 7.76 -20.68 30.09
C ILE A 101 7.23 -19.36 30.65
N HIS A 102 7.80 -18.26 30.17
CA HIS A 102 7.44 -16.90 30.57
C HIS A 102 7.16 -16.07 29.34
N LEU A 103 6.03 -15.36 29.33
CA LEU A 103 5.71 -14.40 28.28
C LEU A 103 6.56 -13.14 28.47
N ILE A 104 7.42 -12.85 27.48
CA ILE A 104 8.28 -11.64 27.47
C ILE A 104 7.57 -10.51 26.74
N SER A 105 6.95 -10.82 25.60
CA SER A 105 6.23 -9.84 24.80
C SER A 105 4.98 -10.49 24.22
N ARG A 106 3.83 -9.95 24.61
CA ARG A 106 2.53 -10.38 24.10
C ARG A 106 2.23 -9.72 22.76
N VAL A 107 1.50 -10.43 21.90
CA VAL A 107 0.84 -9.82 20.77
C VAL A 107 -0.33 -8.97 21.30
N ALA A 108 -0.33 -7.67 20.97
CA ALA A 108 -1.37 -6.74 21.45
C ALA A 108 -2.63 -6.78 20.59
N VAL A 109 -2.46 -7.08 19.30
CA VAL A 109 -3.51 -7.15 18.28
C VAL A 109 -3.18 -8.32 17.35
N PRO A 110 -4.16 -9.15 16.94
CA PRO A 110 -3.91 -10.26 16.03
C PRO A 110 -3.07 -9.87 14.81
N VAL A 111 -2.13 -10.73 14.44
CA VAL A 111 -1.31 -10.54 13.25
C VAL A 111 -2.17 -10.77 11.99
N PRO A 112 -1.89 -10.06 10.88
CA PRO A 112 -2.70 -10.12 9.65
C PRO A 112 -2.69 -11.49 8.96
N PHE A 113 -1.66 -12.31 9.19
CA PHE A 113 -1.57 -13.71 8.78
C PHE A 113 -0.55 -14.44 9.67
N SER A 114 -0.63 -15.77 9.73
CA SER A 114 0.36 -16.58 10.45
C SER A 114 1.66 -16.67 9.63
N VAL A 115 2.80 -16.54 10.31
CA VAL A 115 4.10 -16.77 9.66
C VAL A 115 4.26 -18.25 9.29
N TYR A 116 3.65 -19.17 10.06
CA TYR A 116 3.61 -20.58 9.72
C TYR A 116 2.95 -20.80 8.35
N ASP A 117 1.75 -20.25 8.15
CA ASP A 117 1.05 -20.32 6.86
C ASP A 117 1.83 -19.62 5.74
N ALA A 118 2.56 -18.55 6.06
CA ALA A 118 3.36 -17.82 5.09
C ALA A 118 4.60 -18.60 4.61
N ASP A 119 5.11 -19.52 5.44
CA ASP A 119 6.24 -20.42 5.17
C ASP A 119 5.80 -21.72 4.46
N LEU A 120 4.51 -22.05 4.44
CA LEU A 120 3.99 -23.18 3.66
C LEU A 120 4.10 -22.89 2.16
N SER A 121 4.61 -23.87 1.40
CA SER A 121 4.70 -23.82 -0.06
C SER A 121 3.31 -23.68 -0.67
N ALA A 122 3.12 -22.73 -1.58
CA ALA A 122 1.88 -22.64 -2.35
C ALA A 122 1.74 -23.89 -3.24
N GLY A 123 0.86 -24.81 -2.87
CA GLY A 123 0.59 -26.03 -3.65
C GLY A 123 1.30 -27.29 -3.16
N ALA A 124 1.81 -27.33 -1.92
CA ALA A 124 2.05 -28.60 -1.25
C ALA A 124 0.69 -29.24 -0.92
N ASP A 125 0.16 -30.05 -1.85
CA ASP A 125 -0.81 -31.07 -1.51
C ASP A 125 -0.07 -32.05 -0.57
N ASP A 126 -0.25 -31.89 0.75
CA ASP A 126 0.20 -32.88 1.73
C ASP A 126 -0.67 -34.12 1.53
N ASP A 127 -0.11 -35.15 0.90
CA ASP A 127 -0.73 -36.48 0.72
C ASP A 127 -0.68 -37.34 2.01
N ASP A 128 -0.28 -36.77 3.15
CA ASP A 128 -0.18 -37.45 4.44
C ASP A 128 -1.40 -37.17 5.34
N ASP A 129 -2.56 -37.75 5.00
CA ASP A 129 -3.48 -38.25 6.03
C ASP A 129 -4.35 -39.37 5.45
N ASP A 130 -4.47 -40.47 6.20
CA ASP A 130 -5.19 -41.72 5.89
C ASP A 130 -6.74 -41.53 5.77
N ASN A 131 -7.18 -40.29 5.51
CA ASN A 131 -8.55 -39.80 5.60
C ASN A 131 -8.92 -38.80 4.50
N ASN A 132 -8.39 -38.93 3.28
CA ASN A 132 -8.93 -38.36 2.02
C ASN A 132 -9.56 -36.94 2.13
N LYS A 133 -8.93 -36.04 2.90
CA LYS A 133 -9.36 -34.66 3.09
C LYS A 133 -8.25 -33.77 2.57
N LYS A 134 -8.41 -33.32 1.32
CA LYS A 134 -7.54 -32.33 0.69
C LYS A 134 -7.43 -31.10 1.61
N ILE A 135 -6.30 -30.95 2.30
CA ILE A 135 -6.05 -29.79 3.17
C ILE A 135 -5.78 -28.61 2.25
N ILE A 136 -6.70 -27.66 2.22
CA ILE A 136 -6.51 -26.41 1.48
C ILE A 136 -5.45 -25.60 2.23
N THR A 137 -4.20 -25.60 1.74
CA THR A 137 -3.14 -24.74 2.26
C THR A 137 -3.54 -23.26 2.13
N PRO A 138 -3.45 -22.42 3.18
CA PRO A 138 -3.83 -21.03 3.11
C PRO A 138 -2.91 -20.24 2.16
N PHE A 139 -3.42 -19.79 1.01
CA PHE A 139 -2.67 -18.90 0.12
C PHE A 139 -2.68 -17.46 0.68
N ILE A 140 -1.51 -16.92 1.02
CA ILE A 140 -1.35 -15.52 1.43
C ILE A 140 -1.00 -14.65 0.21
N PRO A 141 -1.89 -13.74 -0.24
CA PRO A 141 -1.63 -12.91 -1.41
C PRO A 141 -0.44 -11.97 -1.23
N ASP A 142 0.29 -11.70 -2.32
CA ASP A 142 1.44 -10.77 -2.34
C ASP A 142 1.10 -9.42 -1.71
N ARG A 143 -0.09 -8.88 -2.01
CA ARG A 143 -0.56 -7.62 -1.44
C ARG A 143 -0.53 -7.63 0.09
N ALA A 144 -0.98 -8.71 0.72
CA ALA A 144 -0.99 -8.85 2.18
C ALA A 144 0.45 -8.97 2.72
N ARG A 145 1.32 -9.73 2.04
CA ARG A 145 2.74 -9.87 2.39
C ARG A 145 3.47 -8.52 2.36
N LEU A 146 3.21 -7.72 1.33
CA LEU A 146 3.83 -6.40 1.15
C LEU A 146 3.26 -5.34 2.10
N SER A 147 1.93 -5.31 2.30
CA SER A 147 1.31 -4.34 3.23
C SER A 147 1.62 -4.62 4.69
N SER A 148 1.89 -5.88 5.04
CA SER A 148 2.24 -6.31 6.40
C SER A 148 3.68 -6.81 6.46
N ARG A 149 4.58 -6.00 5.90
CA ARG A 149 5.98 -6.36 5.62
C ARG A 149 6.73 -6.89 6.83
N ILE A 150 6.52 -6.31 8.02
CA ILE A 150 7.20 -6.76 9.25
C ILE A 150 6.88 -8.23 9.57
N ILE A 151 5.64 -8.68 9.36
CA ILE A 151 5.27 -10.09 9.61
C ILE A 151 5.83 -10.97 8.50
N HIS A 152 5.73 -10.55 7.25
CA HIS A 152 6.31 -11.29 6.12
C HIS A 152 7.82 -11.50 6.28
N LEU A 153 8.57 -10.47 6.69
CA LEU A 153 10.01 -10.53 6.91
C LEU A 153 10.43 -11.53 8.00
N ARG A 154 9.51 -12.10 8.77
CA ARG A 154 9.79 -13.14 9.77
C ARG A 154 9.75 -14.56 9.20
N SER A 155 9.20 -14.75 7.99
CA SER A 155 9.22 -16.02 7.26
C SER A 155 10.67 -16.46 7.01
N ALA A 156 10.89 -17.77 6.98
CA ALA A 156 12.20 -18.36 6.74
C ALA A 156 12.72 -17.97 5.34
N SER A 157 11.84 -17.91 4.33
CA SER A 157 12.17 -17.48 2.97
C SER A 157 12.61 -16.01 2.92
N ALA A 158 11.85 -15.08 3.52
CA ALA A 158 12.23 -13.67 3.54
C ALA A 158 13.52 -13.43 4.32
N GLN A 159 13.70 -14.08 5.49
CA GLN A 159 14.96 -14.04 6.23
C GLN A 159 16.13 -14.50 5.36
N SER A 160 15.95 -15.58 4.60
CA SER A 160 16.96 -16.13 3.69
C SER A 160 17.32 -15.16 2.56
N ILE A 161 16.32 -14.57 1.89
CA ILE A 161 16.51 -13.57 0.83
C ILE A 161 17.40 -12.41 1.30
N PHE A 162 17.11 -11.84 2.48
CA PHE A 162 17.87 -10.67 2.96
C PHE A 162 19.26 -11.02 3.51
N ARG A 163 19.49 -12.27 3.95
CA ARG A 163 20.84 -12.77 4.27
C ARG A 163 21.70 -12.95 3.02
N ILE A 164 21.09 -13.43 1.95
CA ILE A 164 21.72 -13.54 0.63
C ILE A 164 22.02 -12.13 0.08
N GLN A 165 21.06 -11.21 0.14
CA GLN A 165 21.25 -9.81 -0.25
C GLN A 165 22.45 -9.16 0.46
N SER A 166 22.52 -9.29 1.80
CA SER A 166 23.63 -8.79 2.59
C SER A 166 24.97 -9.40 2.16
N THR A 167 24.98 -10.69 1.78
CA THR A 167 26.17 -11.36 1.28
C THR A 167 26.62 -10.79 -0.07
N ILE A 168 25.68 -10.51 -0.98
CA ILE A 168 25.98 -9.86 -2.27
C ILE A 168 26.67 -8.52 -2.03
N SER A 169 26.11 -7.67 -1.18
CA SER A 169 26.72 -6.38 -0.85
C SER A 169 28.14 -6.57 -0.29
N MET A 170 28.32 -7.43 0.73
CA MET A 170 29.64 -7.70 1.35
C MET A 170 30.71 -8.19 0.36
N VAL A 171 30.34 -8.96 -0.66
CA VAL A 171 31.27 -9.48 -1.66
C VAL A 171 31.84 -8.35 -2.52
N VAL A 172 31.04 -7.34 -2.86
CA VAL A 172 31.51 -6.15 -3.60
C VAL A 172 32.66 -5.46 -2.85
N PHE A 173 32.56 -5.31 -1.52
CA PHE A 173 33.60 -4.69 -0.69
C PHE A 173 34.88 -5.52 -0.53
N SER A 174 34.81 -6.84 -0.70
CA SER A 174 35.86 -7.77 -0.28
C SER A 174 36.54 -8.53 -1.41
N THR A 175 36.06 -8.40 -2.65
CA THR A 175 36.62 -9.11 -3.80
C THR A 175 37.84 -8.34 -4.32
N PRO A 176 39.07 -8.91 -4.23
CA PRO A 176 40.20 -8.38 -4.98
C PRO A 176 39.89 -8.61 -6.46
N THR A 177 39.70 -7.54 -7.23
CA THR A 177 39.23 -7.61 -8.62
C THR A 177 40.22 -8.36 -9.53
N THR A 178 41.52 -8.35 -9.22
CA THR A 178 42.58 -9.23 -9.74
C THR A 178 43.79 -9.25 -8.76
N PRO A 179 44.74 -10.19 -8.87
CA PRO A 179 46.00 -10.15 -8.11
C PRO A 179 46.86 -8.89 -8.36
N SER A 180 46.56 -8.15 -9.44
CA SER A 180 47.32 -6.99 -9.93
C SER A 180 46.62 -5.64 -9.74
N THR A 181 45.36 -5.61 -9.28
CA THR A 181 44.62 -4.36 -9.04
C THR A 181 44.70 -3.96 -7.57
N LEU A 182 45.02 -2.69 -7.33
CA LEU A 182 44.88 -2.06 -6.02
C LEU A 182 43.38 -2.05 -5.62
N PRO A 183 43.05 -2.10 -4.32
CA PRO A 183 41.67 -2.18 -3.87
C PRO A 183 40.87 -0.97 -4.35
N PHE A 184 39.62 -1.20 -4.75
CA PHE A 184 38.65 -0.16 -5.04
C PHE A 184 38.38 0.69 -3.80
N ILE A 185 38.15 1.99 -3.98
CA ILE A 185 37.81 2.92 -2.89
C ILE A 185 36.29 3.10 -2.83
N GLU A 186 35.70 2.88 -1.66
CA GLU A 186 34.28 3.19 -1.44
C GLU A 186 34.10 4.71 -1.38
N ILE A 187 33.14 5.23 -2.14
CA ILE A 187 32.75 6.64 -2.13
C ILE A 187 31.28 6.79 -1.73
N HIS A 188 30.94 7.94 -1.17
CA HIS A 188 29.56 8.30 -0.82
C HIS A 188 29.19 9.61 -1.50
N THR A 189 28.29 9.54 -2.46
CA THR A 189 27.94 10.69 -3.31
C THR A 189 26.60 11.30 -2.89
N PRO A 190 26.43 12.63 -3.01
CA PRO A 190 25.17 13.26 -2.67
C PRO A 190 24.05 12.78 -3.61
N LYS A 191 22.86 12.56 -3.05
CA LYS A 191 21.67 12.17 -3.82
C LYS A 191 20.78 13.33 -4.21
N LEU A 192 21.15 14.54 -3.78
CA LEU A 192 20.51 15.80 -4.15
C LEU A 192 21.36 16.51 -5.18
N GLN A 193 20.75 16.90 -6.30
CA GLN A 193 21.40 17.60 -7.39
C GLN A 193 20.68 18.91 -7.71
N GLY A 194 21.43 19.89 -8.21
CA GLY A 194 20.91 21.21 -8.58
C GLY A 194 20.11 21.22 -9.90
N GLY A 195 20.27 20.20 -10.75
CA GLY A 195 19.60 20.06 -12.03
C GLY A 195 19.28 18.61 -12.39
N ALA A 196 18.46 18.41 -13.43
CA ALA A 196 18.19 17.09 -14.01
C ALA A 196 19.42 16.66 -14.83
N SER A 197 20.12 15.62 -14.37
CA SER A 197 21.54 15.44 -14.66
C SER A 197 21.89 14.40 -15.74
N GLU A 198 20.99 13.47 -16.06
CA GLU A 198 21.40 12.27 -16.81
C GLU A 198 20.55 11.92 -18.03
N SER A 199 19.26 12.29 -18.06
CA SER A 199 18.39 11.91 -19.16
C SER A 199 17.21 12.87 -19.23
N GLY A 200 16.64 13.10 -20.42
CA GLY A 200 15.35 13.76 -20.59
C GLY A 200 14.16 13.01 -19.93
N ALA A 201 14.42 12.04 -19.05
CA ALA A 201 13.45 11.27 -18.32
C ALA A 201 12.90 12.03 -17.11
N SER A 202 11.79 11.55 -16.57
CA SER A 202 11.19 12.06 -15.33
C SER A 202 12.17 11.95 -14.16
N VAL A 203 12.36 13.05 -13.43
CA VAL A 203 13.16 13.14 -12.19
C VAL A 203 12.28 13.56 -11.01
N PHE A 204 12.57 13.05 -9.81
CA PHE A 204 11.89 13.50 -8.60
C PHE A 204 12.36 14.91 -8.22
N LYS A 205 11.41 15.82 -8.03
CA LYS A 205 11.66 17.22 -7.65
C LYS A 205 11.29 17.41 -6.19
N LEU A 206 12.11 18.14 -5.46
CA LEU A 206 11.85 18.51 -4.06
C LEU A 206 12.08 20.01 -3.82
N LYS A 207 11.34 20.56 -2.85
CA LYS A 207 11.54 21.92 -2.35
C LYS A 207 12.73 21.91 -1.39
N TYR A 208 13.78 22.66 -1.71
CA TYR A 208 15.01 22.75 -0.93
C TYR A 208 15.28 24.21 -0.57
N PHE A 209 14.85 24.67 0.62
CA PHE A 209 15.07 26.04 1.12
C PHE A 209 14.71 27.15 0.10
N GLY A 210 13.53 27.07 -0.52
CA GLY A 210 13.06 28.06 -1.50
C GLY A 210 13.59 27.89 -2.93
N ARG A 211 14.46 26.91 -3.19
CA ARG A 211 14.89 26.48 -4.53
C ARG A 211 14.45 25.05 -4.81
N LEU A 212 14.53 24.62 -6.07
CA LEU A 212 14.32 23.22 -6.43
C LEU A 212 15.62 22.43 -6.28
N ALA A 213 15.50 21.19 -5.83
CA ALA A 213 16.53 20.18 -5.95
C ALA A 213 15.93 18.90 -6.53
N PHE A 214 16.78 18.04 -7.07
CA PHE A 214 16.38 16.81 -7.74
C PHE A 214 17.05 15.61 -7.10
N LEU A 215 16.36 14.46 -7.06
CA LEU A 215 17.00 13.21 -6.67
C LEU A 215 17.81 12.64 -7.83
N ALA A 216 19.06 12.24 -7.54
CA ALA A 216 19.97 11.68 -8.52
C ALA A 216 19.43 10.33 -9.06
N GLN A 217 19.39 10.18 -10.38
CA GLN A 217 18.90 8.96 -11.03
C GLN A 217 19.91 7.82 -11.02
N SER A 218 21.18 8.15 -10.84
CA SER A 218 22.29 7.24 -10.55
C SER A 218 23.47 8.08 -10.03
N PRO A 219 24.54 7.46 -9.48
CA PRO A 219 25.75 8.18 -9.11
C PRO A 219 26.70 8.41 -10.30
N GLN A 220 26.24 8.26 -11.55
CA GLN A 220 27.11 8.20 -12.74
C GLN A 220 27.98 9.42 -12.95
N LEU A 221 27.48 10.63 -12.69
CA LEU A 221 28.30 11.83 -12.82
C LEU A 221 29.40 11.88 -11.74
N PHE A 222 29.04 11.60 -10.48
CA PHE A 222 29.96 11.70 -9.35
C PHE A 222 31.05 10.64 -9.38
N LYS A 223 30.77 9.42 -9.83
CA LYS A 223 31.80 8.37 -9.95
C LYS A 223 32.83 8.69 -11.04
N GLN A 224 32.43 9.35 -12.13
CA GLN A 224 33.37 9.86 -13.14
C GLN A 224 34.21 11.01 -12.60
N MET A 225 33.59 11.96 -11.87
CA MET A 225 34.31 13.05 -11.21
C MET A 225 35.32 12.54 -10.19
N ALA A 226 35.02 11.46 -9.47
CA ALA A 226 35.97 10.83 -8.56
C ALA A 226 37.19 10.26 -9.30
N VAL A 227 36.98 9.60 -10.45
CA VAL A 227 38.09 9.14 -11.30
C VAL A 227 38.91 10.31 -11.85
N ALA A 228 38.26 11.40 -12.26
CA ALA A 228 38.93 12.64 -12.69
C ALA A 228 39.70 13.34 -11.55
N ALA A 229 39.32 13.08 -10.29
CA ALA A 229 39.99 13.57 -9.09
C ALA A 229 41.04 12.58 -8.56
N ASP A 230 41.58 11.71 -9.41
CA ASP A 230 42.62 10.73 -9.12
C ASP A 230 42.26 9.71 -8.01
N PHE A 231 40.97 9.48 -7.72
CA PHE A 231 40.59 8.47 -6.75
C PHE A 231 40.90 7.06 -7.27
N GLY A 232 41.92 6.45 -6.66
CA GLY A 232 42.23 5.03 -6.71
C GLY A 232 42.83 4.55 -8.04
N THR A 233 44.07 4.04 -7.99
CA THR A 233 44.66 3.28 -9.11
C THR A 233 43.90 1.98 -9.44
N GLY A 234 43.03 1.53 -8.54
CA GLY A 234 42.11 0.41 -8.72
C GLY A 234 40.69 0.79 -9.16
N GLY A 235 40.28 2.05 -8.99
CA GLY A 235 38.90 2.52 -9.22
C GLY A 235 38.11 2.84 -7.95
N VAL A 236 36.86 3.28 -8.14
CA VAL A 236 35.91 3.65 -7.09
C VAL A 236 34.62 2.84 -7.20
N PHE A 237 33.94 2.65 -6.08
CA PHE A 237 32.62 2.04 -6.05
C PHE A 237 31.70 2.69 -5.02
N GLU A 238 30.40 2.54 -5.21
CA GLU A 238 29.38 3.00 -4.30
C GLU A 238 28.27 1.97 -4.15
N VAL A 239 27.82 1.75 -2.92
CA VAL A 239 26.58 1.03 -2.60
C VAL A 239 25.61 2.04 -2.02
N GLY A 240 24.59 2.42 -2.77
CA GLY A 240 23.71 3.52 -2.38
C GLY A 240 22.35 3.54 -3.06
N PRO A 241 21.43 4.39 -2.60
CA PRO A 241 20.11 4.51 -3.18
C PRO A 241 20.15 5.16 -4.56
N VAL A 242 19.30 4.65 -5.45
CA VAL A 242 19.12 5.10 -6.83
C VAL A 242 17.63 5.32 -7.08
N PHE A 243 17.28 6.41 -7.76
CA PHE A 243 15.90 6.86 -7.91
C PHE A 243 15.43 6.87 -9.37
N ARG A 244 14.25 6.31 -9.65
CA ARG A 244 13.59 6.36 -10.96
C ARG A 244 12.20 6.92 -10.80
N ALA A 245 11.91 8.06 -11.44
CA ALA A 245 10.62 8.74 -11.29
C ALA A 245 9.58 8.34 -12.34
N GLU A 246 9.88 7.33 -13.16
CA GLU A 246 8.96 6.81 -14.17
C GLU A 246 7.73 6.19 -13.48
N ASN A 247 6.53 6.53 -13.96
CA ASN A 247 5.28 5.98 -13.44
C ASN A 247 5.01 4.56 -13.99
N SER A 248 5.92 3.64 -13.69
CA SER A 248 5.84 2.24 -14.09
C SER A 248 5.61 1.36 -12.87
N ASN A 249 4.47 0.67 -12.83
CA ASN A 249 4.14 -0.30 -11.78
C ASN A 249 4.14 -1.73 -12.32
N THR A 250 5.33 -2.29 -12.54
CA THR A 250 5.53 -3.66 -13.02
C THR A 250 6.18 -4.52 -11.94
N LYS A 251 6.32 -5.84 -12.19
CA LYS A 251 7.04 -6.76 -11.29
C LYS A 251 8.57 -6.61 -11.33
N ARG A 252 9.09 -5.69 -12.15
CA ARG A 252 10.53 -5.52 -12.44
C ARG A 252 11.06 -4.14 -12.06
N HIS A 253 10.17 -3.19 -11.75
CA HIS A 253 10.54 -1.79 -11.53
C HIS A 253 10.26 -1.37 -10.09
N LEU A 254 11.17 -0.57 -9.55
CA LEU A 254 11.06 0.15 -8.28
C LEU A 254 11.39 1.62 -8.56
N THR A 255 10.80 2.53 -7.80
CA THR A 255 11.12 3.97 -7.87
C THR A 255 12.33 4.35 -7.02
N GLU A 256 12.67 3.52 -6.03
CA GLU A 256 13.88 3.60 -5.22
C GLU A 256 14.43 2.19 -5.05
N TYR A 257 15.70 2.00 -5.41
CA TYR A 257 16.41 0.72 -5.30
C TYR A 257 17.87 0.95 -4.91
N THR A 258 18.61 -0.13 -4.60
CA THR A 258 20.02 -0.04 -4.21
C THR A 258 20.91 -0.33 -5.41
N GLY A 259 21.70 0.66 -5.82
CA GLY A 259 22.74 0.51 -6.84
C GLY A 259 24.03 -0.04 -6.25
N LEU A 260 24.70 -0.91 -7.01
CA LEU A 260 26.09 -1.30 -6.84
C LEU A 260 26.85 -0.72 -8.04
N ASP A 261 27.45 0.44 -7.85
CA ASP A 261 28.07 1.21 -8.90
C ASP A 261 29.59 1.13 -8.79
N LEU A 262 30.28 1.01 -9.93
CA LEU A 262 31.73 1.07 -10.01
C LEU A 262 32.18 1.90 -11.21
N GLU A 263 33.34 2.54 -11.09
CA GLU A 263 34.02 3.27 -12.17
C GLU A 263 35.53 3.14 -11.96
N MET A 264 36.30 2.99 -13.04
CA MET A 264 37.75 2.84 -12.98
C MET A 264 38.43 3.45 -14.20
N ALA A 265 39.68 3.87 -14.02
CA ALA A 265 40.54 4.27 -15.13
C ALA A 265 40.89 3.05 -16.00
N ILE A 266 40.92 3.25 -17.32
CA ILE A 266 41.24 2.26 -18.34
C ILE A 266 42.69 2.48 -18.79
N ARG A 267 43.47 1.40 -18.93
CA ARG A 267 44.86 1.50 -19.38
C ARG A 267 44.99 1.40 -20.89
N LYS A 268 44.27 0.46 -21.50
CA LYS A 268 44.33 0.15 -22.93
C LYS A 268 42.94 0.02 -23.54
N ASP A 269 42.06 -0.75 -22.91
CA ASP A 269 40.80 -1.15 -23.53
C ASP A 269 39.65 -1.28 -22.50
N TYR A 270 38.43 -0.95 -22.91
CA TYR A 270 37.24 -1.02 -22.05
C TYR A 270 36.86 -2.46 -21.63
N HIS A 271 37.37 -3.48 -22.32
CA HIS A 271 37.29 -4.87 -21.87
C HIS A 271 37.93 -5.06 -20.47
N GLU A 272 38.85 -4.19 -20.04
CA GLU A 272 39.34 -4.17 -18.65
C GLU A 272 38.19 -3.99 -17.65
N VAL A 273 37.27 -3.05 -17.92
CA VAL A 273 36.08 -2.80 -17.10
C VAL A 273 35.16 -4.02 -17.15
N MET A 274 34.91 -4.55 -18.35
CA MET A 274 34.07 -5.74 -18.53
C MET A 274 34.57 -6.94 -17.72
N LEU A 275 35.87 -7.22 -17.75
CA LEU A 275 36.50 -8.31 -17.00
C LEU A 275 36.42 -8.11 -15.49
N VAL A 276 36.53 -6.87 -15.01
CA VAL A 276 36.36 -6.54 -13.59
C VAL A 276 34.91 -6.80 -13.16
N VAL A 277 33.93 -6.31 -13.92
CA VAL A 277 32.50 -6.53 -13.62
C VAL A 277 32.15 -8.03 -13.66
N ASP A 278 32.63 -8.77 -14.67
CA ASP A 278 32.47 -10.22 -14.80
C ASP A 278 33.02 -10.97 -13.58
N SER A 279 34.23 -10.58 -13.14
CA SER A 279 34.90 -11.20 -11.98
C SER A 279 34.14 -10.93 -10.68
N VAL A 280 33.63 -9.72 -10.49
CA VAL A 280 32.80 -9.35 -9.32
C VAL A 280 31.50 -10.15 -9.30
N LEU A 281 30.80 -10.25 -10.43
CA LEU A 281 29.55 -11.01 -10.54
C LEU A 281 29.76 -12.51 -10.29
N LYS A 282 30.82 -13.11 -10.84
CA LYS A 282 31.16 -14.52 -10.56
C LYS A 282 31.53 -14.75 -9.10
N ALA A 283 32.23 -13.81 -8.46
CA ALA A 283 32.53 -13.89 -7.03
C ALA A 283 31.25 -13.81 -6.17
N ILE A 284 30.28 -13.00 -6.60
CA ILE A 284 28.94 -12.94 -5.99
C ILE A 284 28.23 -14.29 -6.13
N PHE A 285 28.10 -14.82 -7.35
CA PHE A 285 27.41 -16.10 -7.59
C PHE A 285 28.02 -17.23 -6.76
N LYS A 286 29.35 -17.35 -6.80
CA LYS A 286 30.10 -18.31 -5.99
C LYS A 286 29.82 -18.15 -4.50
N SER A 287 29.91 -16.93 -3.97
CA SER A 287 29.67 -16.67 -2.55
C SER A 287 28.25 -16.97 -2.11
N VAL A 288 27.24 -16.71 -2.94
CA VAL A 288 25.85 -17.05 -2.65
C VAL A 288 25.69 -18.56 -2.51
N TYR A 289 26.14 -19.33 -3.50
CA TYR A 289 25.93 -20.79 -3.48
C TYR A 289 26.84 -21.54 -2.51
N GLU A 290 28.06 -21.05 -2.23
CA GLU A 290 28.97 -21.68 -1.27
C GLU A 290 28.67 -21.30 0.18
N LYS A 291 28.39 -20.01 0.46
CA LYS A 291 28.23 -19.50 1.84
C LYS A 291 26.77 -19.46 2.32
N ARG A 292 25.80 -19.46 1.40
CA ARG A 292 24.35 -19.33 1.70
C ARG A 292 23.51 -20.46 1.12
N ARG A 293 24.10 -21.65 0.92
CA ARG A 293 23.41 -22.81 0.35
C ARG A 293 22.08 -23.11 1.06
N ARG A 294 22.11 -23.14 2.39
CA ARG A 294 20.94 -23.38 3.25
C ARG A 294 19.84 -22.36 2.98
N GLU A 295 20.18 -21.07 2.95
CA GLU A 295 19.24 -19.99 2.67
C GLU A 295 18.65 -20.11 1.25
N VAL A 296 19.47 -20.44 0.24
CA VAL A 296 18.95 -20.63 -1.12
C VAL A 296 17.95 -21.79 -1.18
N ASP A 297 18.24 -22.90 -0.51
CA ASP A 297 17.34 -24.07 -0.50
C ASP A 297 16.02 -23.76 0.22
N VAL A 298 16.06 -22.96 1.29
CA VAL A 298 14.86 -22.45 1.96
C VAL A 298 14.06 -21.51 1.04
N VAL A 299 14.71 -20.68 0.23
CA VAL A 299 13.99 -19.83 -0.74
C VAL A 299 13.29 -20.67 -1.81
N LYS A 300 13.93 -21.76 -2.26
CA LYS A 300 13.38 -22.66 -3.29
C LYS A 300 12.10 -23.37 -2.87
N THR A 301 11.83 -23.53 -1.58
CA THR A 301 10.56 -24.12 -1.10
C THR A 301 9.36 -23.24 -1.43
N GLN A 302 9.57 -21.92 -1.56
CA GLN A 302 8.53 -20.94 -1.92
C GLN A 302 8.66 -20.46 -3.36
N PHE A 303 9.88 -20.35 -3.88
CA PHE A 303 10.17 -19.91 -5.25
C PHE A 303 11.02 -20.98 -5.96
N PRO A 304 10.39 -22.07 -6.47
CA PRO A 304 11.13 -23.14 -7.12
C PRO A 304 11.88 -22.63 -8.35
N ALA A 305 13.21 -22.68 -8.28
CA ALA A 305 14.10 -22.31 -9.38
C ALA A 305 15.35 -23.21 -9.37
N ALA A 306 15.86 -23.50 -10.56
CA ALA A 306 17.16 -24.17 -10.71
C ALA A 306 18.28 -23.24 -10.22
N ASP A 307 19.41 -23.80 -9.78
CA ASP A 307 20.60 -22.99 -9.52
C ASP A 307 21.07 -22.30 -10.82
N LEU A 308 21.68 -21.13 -10.67
CA LEU A 308 22.24 -20.38 -11.79
C LEU A 308 23.44 -21.12 -12.38
N ILE A 309 23.48 -21.24 -13.70
CA ILE A 309 24.63 -21.82 -14.40
C ILE A 309 25.45 -20.70 -15.02
N TRP A 310 26.75 -20.64 -14.72
CA TRP A 310 27.71 -19.73 -15.37
C TRP A 310 29.00 -20.48 -15.71
N LEU A 311 29.69 -20.03 -16.75
CA LEU A 311 30.91 -20.66 -17.25
C LEU A 311 32.17 -19.98 -16.68
N PRO A 312 33.31 -20.70 -16.55
CA PRO A 312 34.59 -20.09 -16.20
C PRO A 312 34.98 -18.96 -17.16
N LYS A 313 34.83 -19.21 -18.47
CA LYS A 313 34.94 -18.20 -19.53
C LYS A 313 33.55 -17.76 -19.95
N THR A 314 33.20 -16.52 -19.67
CA THR A 314 31.88 -15.96 -20.00
C THR A 314 31.75 -15.81 -21.52
N PRO A 315 30.64 -16.25 -22.13
CA PRO A 315 30.35 -15.92 -23.51
C PRO A 315 30.16 -14.40 -23.67
N VAL A 316 30.96 -13.81 -24.56
CA VAL A 316 30.83 -12.42 -25.00
C VAL A 316 30.36 -12.48 -26.44
N ILE A 317 29.20 -11.91 -26.71
CA ILE A 317 28.51 -11.97 -27.99
C ILE A 317 28.34 -10.53 -28.48
N ALA A 318 28.73 -10.23 -29.73
CA ALA A 318 28.47 -8.90 -30.26
C ALA A 318 26.95 -8.68 -30.37
N PHE A 319 26.47 -7.48 -30.10
CA PHE A 319 25.05 -7.12 -30.15
C PHE A 319 24.40 -7.56 -31.47
N ALA A 320 25.08 -7.27 -32.58
CA ALA A 320 24.63 -7.64 -33.91
C ALA A 320 24.54 -9.15 -34.15
N ASP A 321 25.40 -9.95 -33.51
CA ASP A 321 25.33 -11.42 -33.53
C ASP A 321 24.17 -11.92 -32.66
N GLY A 322 23.91 -11.27 -31.52
CA GLY A 322 22.75 -11.55 -30.68
C GLY A 322 21.43 -11.30 -31.41
N VAL A 323 21.34 -10.17 -32.13
CA VAL A 323 20.22 -9.89 -33.04
C VAL A 323 20.15 -10.94 -34.16
N GLN A 324 21.28 -11.34 -34.73
CA GLN A 324 21.31 -12.39 -35.76
C GLN A 324 20.77 -13.73 -35.24
N MET A 325 21.08 -14.10 -33.98
CA MET A 325 20.53 -15.31 -33.36
C MET A 325 18.99 -15.26 -33.27
N LEU A 326 18.41 -14.09 -32.98
CA LEU A 326 16.96 -13.91 -32.97
C LEU A 326 16.35 -14.02 -34.38
N ILE A 327 17.03 -13.44 -35.38
CA ILE A 327 16.61 -13.53 -36.79
C ILE A 327 16.64 -14.98 -37.26
N ASP A 328 17.70 -15.73 -36.94
CA ASP A 328 17.88 -17.12 -37.32
C ASP A 328 16.85 -18.05 -36.64
N ASP A 329 16.40 -17.69 -35.43
CA ASP A 329 15.31 -18.35 -34.70
C ASP A 329 13.91 -18.04 -35.29
N GLY A 330 13.82 -17.05 -36.19
CA GLY A 330 12.56 -16.58 -36.76
C GLY A 330 11.73 -15.72 -35.81
N TRP A 331 12.36 -15.10 -34.80
CA TRP A 331 11.68 -14.20 -33.87
C TRP A 331 11.22 -12.92 -34.57
N LEU A 332 9.99 -12.51 -34.28
CA LEU A 332 9.39 -11.25 -34.74
C LEU A 332 8.87 -10.46 -33.53
N ASP A 333 8.87 -9.14 -33.64
CA ASP A 333 8.26 -8.28 -32.63
C ASP A 333 6.73 -8.37 -32.63
N ASP A 334 6.07 -7.65 -31.71
CA ASP A 334 4.60 -7.63 -31.59
C ASP A 334 3.88 -7.09 -32.85
N SER A 335 4.60 -6.38 -33.71
CA SER A 335 4.11 -5.84 -34.98
C SER A 335 4.47 -6.71 -36.19
N GLY A 336 5.13 -7.85 -35.98
CA GLY A 336 5.57 -8.76 -37.03
C GLY A 336 6.85 -8.31 -37.75
N HIS A 337 7.60 -7.36 -37.22
CA HIS A 337 8.86 -6.91 -37.80
C HIS A 337 10.05 -7.73 -37.28
N ILE A 338 11.07 -7.80 -38.13
CA ILE A 338 12.36 -8.44 -37.82
C ILE A 338 13.17 -7.48 -36.93
N PRO A 339 13.80 -7.94 -35.84
CA PRO A 339 14.62 -7.10 -34.99
C PRO A 339 15.80 -6.50 -35.77
N ARG A 340 16.08 -5.22 -35.49
CA ARG A 340 17.11 -4.44 -36.17
C ARG A 340 18.43 -4.45 -35.39
N LYS A 341 19.54 -4.32 -36.13
CA LYS A 341 20.91 -4.32 -35.56
C LYS A 341 21.37 -2.93 -35.08
N ASP A 342 20.58 -1.90 -35.33
CA ASP A 342 20.84 -0.50 -35.01
C ASP A 342 19.82 0.09 -34.03
N GLU A 343 18.96 -0.75 -33.45
CA GLU A 343 17.97 -0.38 -32.43
C GLU A 343 18.15 -1.26 -31.20
N ASP A 344 17.63 -0.79 -30.05
CA ASP A 344 17.70 -1.53 -28.80
C ASP A 344 16.76 -2.76 -28.77
N LEU A 345 17.07 -3.74 -27.91
CA LEU A 345 16.27 -4.94 -27.78
C LEU A 345 15.03 -4.70 -26.91
N SER A 346 13.87 -5.13 -27.40
CA SER A 346 12.68 -5.20 -26.56
C SER A 346 12.85 -6.25 -25.46
N THR A 347 12.17 -6.07 -24.32
CA THR A 347 12.20 -7.02 -23.22
C THR A 347 11.87 -8.48 -23.59
N ARG A 348 11.00 -8.70 -24.58
CA ARG A 348 10.69 -10.07 -25.05
C ARG A 348 11.82 -10.64 -25.88
N ALA A 349 12.49 -9.80 -26.67
CA ALA A 349 13.67 -10.17 -27.43
C ALA A 349 14.84 -10.56 -26.50
N GLU A 350 15.06 -9.81 -25.41
CA GLU A 350 16.07 -10.16 -24.40
C GLU A 350 15.84 -11.55 -23.80
N ILE A 351 14.60 -11.85 -23.41
CA ILE A 351 14.23 -13.14 -22.82
C ILE A 351 14.47 -14.26 -23.82
N ARG A 352 14.01 -14.09 -25.06
CA ARG A 352 14.19 -15.10 -26.11
C ARG A 352 15.67 -15.31 -26.43
N LEU A 353 16.45 -14.24 -26.53
CA LEU A 353 17.89 -14.33 -26.76
C LEU A 353 18.57 -15.09 -25.61
N GLY A 354 18.15 -14.86 -24.36
CA GLY A 354 18.63 -15.62 -23.22
C GLY A 354 18.34 -17.12 -23.30
N GLU A 355 17.17 -17.51 -23.81
CA GLU A 355 16.84 -18.92 -24.08
C GLU A 355 17.77 -19.51 -25.15
N LEU A 356 17.98 -18.79 -26.26
CA LEU A 356 18.88 -19.23 -27.34
C LEU A 356 20.33 -19.36 -26.86
N VAL A 357 20.80 -18.42 -26.04
CA VAL A 357 22.14 -18.48 -25.42
C VAL A 357 22.23 -19.68 -24.48
N LYS A 358 21.19 -19.97 -23.70
CA LYS A 358 21.15 -21.13 -22.82
C LYS A 358 21.17 -22.45 -23.60
N ASP A 359 20.44 -22.54 -24.69
CA ASP A 359 20.41 -23.74 -25.53
C ASP A 359 21.75 -23.97 -26.23
N LYS A 360 22.40 -22.90 -26.72
CA LYS A 360 23.65 -22.95 -27.48
C LYS A 360 24.90 -23.08 -26.61
N PHE A 361 24.96 -22.34 -25.50
CA PHE A 361 26.15 -22.22 -24.65
C PHE A 361 25.98 -22.84 -23.26
N HIS A 362 24.79 -23.33 -22.91
CA HIS A 362 24.49 -23.98 -21.63
C HIS A 362 24.81 -23.10 -20.41
N THR A 363 24.52 -21.80 -20.51
CA THR A 363 24.73 -20.81 -19.44
C THR A 363 23.48 -19.95 -19.25
N ASP A 364 23.23 -19.54 -18.01
CA ASP A 364 22.23 -18.51 -17.68
C ASP A 364 22.87 -17.11 -17.66
N TYR A 365 24.19 -16.99 -17.84
CA TYR A 365 24.97 -15.77 -17.70
C TYR A 365 25.86 -15.50 -18.92
N TYR A 366 25.74 -14.32 -19.52
CA TYR A 366 26.49 -13.90 -20.72
C TYR A 366 26.58 -12.36 -20.82
N ILE A 367 27.44 -11.90 -21.73
CA ILE A 367 27.66 -10.47 -22.01
C ILE A 367 27.32 -10.20 -23.48
N LEU A 368 26.53 -9.16 -23.73
CA LEU A 368 26.38 -8.56 -25.06
C LEU A 368 27.30 -7.35 -25.16
N ASP A 369 28.08 -7.27 -26.23
CA ASP A 369 29.09 -6.23 -26.44
C ASP A 369 28.81 -5.41 -27.71
N LEU A 370 29.37 -4.21 -27.81
CA LEU A 370 29.29 -3.35 -28.99
C LEU A 370 27.86 -2.93 -29.36
N PHE A 371 27.14 -2.30 -28.42
CA PHE A 371 25.78 -1.81 -28.67
C PHE A 371 25.74 -0.62 -29.64
N PRO A 372 24.62 -0.43 -30.36
CA PRO A 372 24.41 0.70 -31.24
C PRO A 372 24.32 2.02 -30.45
N LYS A 373 24.83 3.11 -31.06
CA LYS A 373 24.87 4.45 -30.44
C LYS A 373 23.47 4.97 -30.07
N SER A 374 22.45 4.63 -30.84
CA SER A 374 21.05 4.99 -30.63
C SER A 374 20.48 4.47 -29.29
N ALA A 375 21.01 3.38 -28.76
CA ALA A 375 20.55 2.75 -27.53
C ALA A 375 21.29 3.28 -26.28
N ARG A 376 22.27 4.18 -26.43
CA ARG A 376 23.22 4.53 -25.37
C ARG A 376 23.19 6.00 -24.95
N PRO A 377 23.46 6.30 -23.67
CA PRO A 377 23.53 7.68 -23.18
C PRO A 377 24.65 8.50 -23.84
N PHE A 378 24.50 9.82 -23.79
CA PHE A 378 25.43 10.80 -24.41
C PHE A 378 26.90 10.66 -23.97
N TYR A 379 27.16 10.18 -22.75
CA TYR A 379 28.51 10.04 -22.21
C TYR A 379 29.23 8.76 -22.69
N THR A 380 28.61 7.94 -23.54
CA THR A 380 29.17 6.66 -23.99
C THR A 380 30.18 6.85 -25.11
N MET A 381 31.36 6.25 -24.98
CA MET A 381 32.41 6.33 -26.01
C MET A 381 31.99 5.61 -27.31
N PRO A 382 31.97 6.30 -28.47
CA PRO A 382 31.81 5.66 -29.78
C PRO A 382 32.94 4.68 -30.09
N ALA A 383 32.64 3.65 -30.87
CA ALA A 383 33.66 2.71 -31.33
C ALA A 383 34.68 3.40 -32.26
N GLY A 384 35.96 3.05 -32.11
CA GLY A 384 37.02 3.58 -32.97
C GLY A 384 36.89 3.16 -34.44
N THR A 385 37.52 3.89 -35.36
CA THR A 385 37.41 3.68 -36.81
C THR A 385 37.82 2.27 -37.26
N GLU A 386 38.81 1.65 -36.61
CA GLU A 386 39.25 0.29 -36.92
C GLU A 386 38.20 -0.76 -36.51
N THR A 387 37.69 -0.69 -35.28
CA THR A 387 36.61 -1.56 -34.76
C THR A 387 35.35 -1.40 -35.61
N GLN A 388 34.99 -0.16 -35.93
CA GLN A 388 33.86 0.16 -36.78
C GLN A 388 34.05 -0.40 -38.20
N SER A 389 35.25 -0.32 -38.79
CA SER A 389 35.51 -0.85 -40.14
C SER A 389 35.42 -2.38 -40.20
N LYS A 390 35.94 -3.09 -39.19
CA LYS A 390 35.86 -4.56 -39.09
C LYS A 390 34.42 -5.03 -38.93
N LEU A 391 33.60 -4.34 -38.14
CA LEU A 391 32.19 -4.69 -37.99
C LEU A 391 31.33 -4.20 -39.16
N ASN A 392 31.62 -3.06 -39.79
CA ASN A 392 30.90 -2.60 -40.99
C ASN A 392 31.01 -3.59 -42.15
N ALA A 393 32.13 -4.32 -42.23
CA ALA A 393 32.29 -5.43 -43.19
C ALA A 393 31.28 -6.56 -42.97
N MET A 394 30.77 -6.73 -41.74
CA MET A 394 29.73 -7.71 -41.39
C MET A 394 28.32 -7.08 -41.30
N HIS A 395 28.23 -5.81 -40.89
CA HIS A 395 27.00 -5.07 -40.59
C HIS A 395 27.13 -3.57 -41.00
N PRO A 396 26.82 -3.21 -42.26
CA PRO A 396 27.23 -1.92 -42.85
C PRO A 396 26.55 -0.66 -42.28
N ASP A 397 25.46 -0.79 -41.51
CA ASP A 397 24.59 0.34 -41.16
C ASP A 397 24.64 0.77 -39.67
N SER A 398 25.41 0.09 -38.81
CA SER A 398 25.33 0.33 -37.35
C SER A 398 26.48 1.21 -36.83
N LYS A 399 26.17 2.38 -36.24
CA LYS A 399 27.13 3.18 -35.47
C LYS A 399 27.27 2.56 -34.08
N LEU A 400 28.45 2.06 -33.73
CA LEU A 400 28.65 1.28 -32.51
C LEU A 400 29.31 2.08 -31.39
N THR A 401 29.30 1.52 -30.19
CA THR A 401 29.89 2.10 -28.98
C THR A 401 30.74 1.08 -28.23
N HIS A 402 31.69 1.55 -27.43
CA HIS A 402 32.43 0.74 -26.46
C HIS A 402 31.60 0.52 -25.19
N SER A 403 30.45 -0.14 -25.35
CA SER A 403 29.52 -0.45 -24.27
C SER A 403 29.03 -1.89 -24.35
N PHE A 404 28.65 -2.42 -23.20
CA PHE A 404 28.21 -3.79 -23.04
C PHE A 404 27.09 -3.87 -22.02
N ASP A 405 26.22 -4.87 -22.18
CA ASP A 405 25.23 -5.25 -21.19
C ASP A 405 25.50 -6.68 -20.73
N ILE A 406 25.20 -6.94 -19.46
CA ILE A 406 25.34 -8.26 -18.88
C ILE A 406 23.95 -8.79 -18.52
N PHE A 407 23.72 -10.04 -18.89
CA PHE A 407 22.44 -10.70 -18.76
C PHE A 407 22.51 -11.88 -17.79
N VAL A 408 21.45 -12.03 -17.00
CA VAL A 408 21.20 -13.22 -16.16
C VAL A 408 19.78 -13.70 -16.48
N ARG A 409 19.66 -14.96 -16.92
CA ARG A 409 18.39 -15.58 -17.33
C ARG A 409 17.61 -14.75 -18.35
N GLY A 410 18.30 -14.26 -19.38
CA GLY A 410 17.71 -13.48 -20.47
C GLY A 410 17.16 -12.12 -20.05
N GLN A 411 17.62 -11.57 -18.93
CA GLN A 411 17.24 -10.24 -18.47
C GLN A 411 18.48 -9.44 -18.13
N GLU A 412 18.53 -8.20 -18.59
CA GLU A 412 19.62 -7.26 -18.30
C GLU A 412 19.73 -7.03 -16.79
N ILE A 413 20.96 -7.08 -16.25
CA ILE A 413 21.26 -6.74 -14.85
C ILE A 413 22.18 -5.52 -14.71
N THR A 414 22.93 -5.20 -15.76
CA THR A 414 23.83 -4.06 -15.78
C THR A 414 24.15 -3.64 -17.20
N THR A 415 24.21 -2.32 -17.37
CA THR A 415 24.81 -1.64 -18.51
C THR A 415 26.17 -1.08 -18.07
N GLY A 416 27.20 -1.33 -18.87
CA GLY A 416 28.56 -0.83 -18.63
C GLY A 416 29.26 -0.37 -19.92
N GLY A 417 30.41 0.27 -19.77
CA GLY A 417 31.19 0.70 -20.92
C GLY A 417 32.20 1.81 -20.63
N GLN A 418 32.92 2.20 -21.67
CA GLN A 418 33.83 3.33 -21.65
C GLN A 418 33.07 4.65 -21.73
N ARG A 419 33.53 5.63 -20.95
CA ARG A 419 33.00 6.99 -20.97
C ARG A 419 33.85 7.90 -21.85
N ILE A 420 33.23 8.94 -22.39
CA ILE A 420 33.92 10.02 -23.07
C ILE A 420 34.70 10.83 -22.01
N HIS A 421 36.02 10.80 -22.09
CA HIS A 421 36.93 11.53 -21.19
C HIS A 421 37.45 12.83 -21.81
N ASP A 422 37.36 12.97 -23.14
CA ASP A 422 37.73 14.19 -23.86
C ASP A 422 36.59 15.23 -23.77
N TYR A 423 36.94 16.44 -23.35
CA TYR A 423 35.98 17.50 -23.07
C TYR A 423 35.20 17.93 -24.32
N GLU A 424 35.88 18.18 -25.44
CA GLU A 424 35.25 18.65 -26.67
C GLU A 424 34.32 17.58 -27.27
N MET A 425 34.77 16.33 -27.25
CA MET A 425 33.95 15.20 -27.67
C MET A 425 32.69 15.04 -26.80
N LEU A 426 32.81 15.23 -25.48
CA LEU A 426 31.68 15.15 -24.56
C LEU A 426 30.66 16.26 -24.83
N ILE A 427 31.11 17.49 -25.03
CA ILE A 427 30.24 18.63 -25.39
C ILE A 427 29.52 18.40 -26.71
N ASN A 428 30.23 17.90 -27.74
CA ASN A 428 29.62 17.56 -29.02
C ASN A 428 28.58 16.45 -28.87
N SER A 429 28.87 15.41 -28.09
CA SER A 429 27.92 14.33 -27.83
C SER A 429 26.69 14.80 -27.04
N MET A 430 26.85 15.71 -26.09
CA MET A 430 25.74 16.35 -25.38
C MET A 430 24.84 17.12 -26.35
N ALA A 431 25.42 17.91 -27.25
CA ALA A 431 24.67 18.65 -28.25
C ALA A 431 23.92 17.73 -29.23
N GLU A 432 24.53 16.61 -29.66
CA GLU A 432 23.87 15.60 -30.51
C GLU A 432 22.67 14.91 -29.83
N ASN A 433 22.64 14.88 -28.49
CA ASN A 433 21.59 14.23 -27.69
C ASN A 433 20.61 15.24 -27.04
N ASP A 434 20.63 16.50 -27.48
CA ASP A 434 19.81 17.58 -26.92
C ASP A 434 19.98 17.77 -25.40
N ILE A 435 21.17 17.48 -24.86
CA ILE A 435 21.52 17.65 -23.45
C ILE A 435 22.17 19.02 -23.25
N SER A 436 21.58 19.83 -22.38
CA SER A 436 22.12 21.14 -22.00
C SER A 436 23.31 21.00 -21.04
N ALA A 437 24.39 21.74 -21.31
CA ALA A 437 25.52 21.87 -20.38
C ALA A 437 25.19 22.68 -19.12
N ARG A 438 24.08 23.43 -19.12
CA ARG A 438 23.67 24.28 -18.00
C ARG A 438 23.29 23.43 -16.79
N GLY A 439 23.90 23.71 -15.64
CA GLY A 439 23.69 22.96 -14.40
C GLY A 439 24.58 21.71 -14.26
N LEU A 440 25.45 21.44 -15.25
CA LEU A 440 26.45 20.38 -15.25
C LEU A 440 27.89 20.93 -15.22
N GLU A 441 28.07 22.21 -14.86
CA GLU A 441 29.37 22.88 -14.89
C GLU A 441 30.41 22.15 -14.03
N GLU A 442 30.02 21.74 -12.82
CA GLU A 442 30.89 20.99 -11.90
C GLU A 442 31.31 19.62 -12.46
N TYR A 443 30.39 18.93 -13.14
CA TYR A 443 30.69 17.66 -13.81
C TYR A 443 31.69 17.87 -14.96
N LEU A 444 31.46 18.90 -15.78
CA LEU A 444 32.28 19.21 -16.95
C LEU A 444 33.68 19.71 -16.59
N ASP A 445 33.83 20.41 -15.48
CA ASP A 445 35.12 20.92 -15.00
C ASP A 445 36.14 19.79 -14.78
N GLY A 446 35.70 18.63 -14.29
CA GLY A 446 36.56 17.45 -14.15
C GLY A 446 37.22 17.01 -15.47
N PHE A 447 36.51 17.13 -16.59
CA PHE A 447 37.03 16.79 -17.91
C PHE A 447 37.88 17.93 -18.50
N ARG A 448 37.56 19.20 -18.20
CA ARG A 448 38.37 20.36 -18.62
C ARG A 448 39.75 20.36 -17.98
N TRP A 449 39.86 19.87 -16.74
CA TRP A 449 41.12 19.80 -16.01
C TRP A 449 41.93 18.53 -16.33
N GLY A 450 41.39 17.66 -17.18
CA GLY A 450 42.01 16.42 -17.63
C GLY A 450 41.46 15.21 -16.89
N ALA A 451 40.58 14.47 -17.55
CA ALA A 451 40.11 13.17 -17.07
C ALA A 451 40.86 12.03 -17.80
N PRO A 452 41.33 10.98 -17.10
CA PRO A 452 41.91 9.82 -17.77
C PRO A 452 40.82 9.04 -18.54
N PRO A 453 41.17 8.23 -19.55
CA PRO A 453 40.24 7.25 -20.10
C PRO A 453 39.68 6.37 -18.98
N HIS A 454 38.36 6.22 -18.91
CA HIS A 454 37.71 5.49 -17.83
C HIS A 454 36.40 4.84 -18.28
N GLY A 455 35.92 3.92 -17.47
CA GLY A 455 34.67 3.22 -17.70
C GLY A 455 34.16 2.56 -16.43
N GLY A 456 32.91 2.12 -16.47
CA GLY A 456 32.25 1.59 -15.30
C GLY A 456 30.95 0.89 -15.62
N ALA A 457 30.26 0.49 -14.57
CA ALA A 457 28.97 -0.19 -14.64
C ALA A 457 28.13 0.15 -13.40
N GLY A 458 26.81 0.00 -13.53
CA GLY A 458 25.87 0.08 -12.41
C GLY A 458 25.00 -1.17 -12.37
N ILE A 459 24.92 -1.83 -11.23
CA ILE A 459 24.15 -3.07 -11.03
C ILE A 459 23.03 -2.80 -10.04
N GLY A 460 21.78 -3.13 -10.39
CA GLY A 460 20.66 -3.09 -9.44
C GLY A 460 20.70 -4.29 -8.49
N LEU A 461 20.94 -4.06 -7.19
CA LEU A 461 21.07 -5.12 -6.18
C LEU A 461 19.82 -6.01 -6.12
N GLU A 462 18.64 -5.40 -6.07
CA GLU A 462 17.37 -6.11 -5.98
C GLU A 462 17.09 -6.94 -7.24
N ARG A 463 17.47 -6.42 -8.41
CA ARG A 463 17.28 -7.09 -9.69
C ARG A 463 18.24 -8.28 -9.84
N LEU A 464 19.51 -8.11 -9.47
CA LEU A 464 20.47 -9.20 -9.43
C LEU A 464 20.00 -10.33 -8.50
N LEU A 465 19.57 -9.98 -7.28
CA LEU A 465 19.06 -10.94 -6.30
C LEU A 465 17.81 -11.67 -6.80
N MET A 466 16.87 -10.95 -7.41
CA MET A 466 15.66 -11.52 -8.00
C MET A 466 16.00 -12.60 -9.02
N LEU A 467 16.98 -12.36 -9.91
CA LEU A 467 17.32 -13.29 -10.99
C LEU A 467 18.18 -14.48 -10.52
N ILE A 468 19.07 -14.27 -9.55
CA ILE A 468 19.84 -15.36 -8.91
C ILE A 468 18.88 -16.36 -8.25
N LEU A 469 17.88 -15.87 -7.52
CA LEU A 469 16.96 -16.69 -6.74
C LEU A 469 15.68 -17.09 -7.47
N GLY A 470 15.43 -16.57 -8.68
CA GLY A 470 14.21 -16.84 -9.44
C GLY A 470 12.95 -16.28 -8.79
N LEU A 471 13.03 -15.12 -8.13
CA LEU A 471 11.88 -14.49 -7.50
C LEU A 471 10.92 -13.97 -8.57
N SER A 472 9.61 -14.09 -8.32
CA SER A 472 8.57 -13.71 -9.28
C SER A 472 8.33 -12.21 -9.40
N ASP A 473 8.80 -11.43 -8.43
CA ASP A 473 8.58 -9.98 -8.33
C ASP A 473 9.73 -9.32 -7.56
N ILE A 474 10.26 -8.21 -8.10
CA ILE A 474 11.39 -7.46 -7.53
C ILE A 474 11.10 -6.95 -6.10
N ARG A 475 9.82 -6.74 -5.77
CA ARG A 475 9.41 -6.30 -4.42
C ARG A 475 9.72 -7.34 -3.34
N TYR A 476 9.95 -8.61 -3.69
CA TYR A 476 10.46 -9.61 -2.76
C TYR A 476 11.92 -9.38 -2.38
N ALA A 477 12.72 -8.87 -3.32
CA ALA A 477 14.13 -8.54 -3.14
C ALA A 477 14.36 -7.20 -2.42
N SER A 478 13.36 -6.32 -2.32
CA SER A 478 13.47 -5.07 -1.54
C SER A 478 12.86 -5.22 -0.14
N MET A 479 13.58 -4.83 0.91
CA MET A 479 13.08 -5.00 2.28
C MET A 479 11.81 -4.18 2.53
N TYR A 480 11.76 -2.95 2.02
CA TYR A 480 10.59 -2.08 2.03
C TYR A 480 10.46 -1.43 0.64
N PRO A 481 9.78 -2.10 -0.31
CA PRO A 481 9.74 -1.63 -1.69
C PRO A 481 9.14 -0.23 -1.81
N ARG A 482 9.62 0.51 -2.81
CA ARG A 482 9.05 1.76 -3.28
C ARG A 482 8.75 1.64 -4.77
N ASP A 483 7.51 1.88 -5.10
CA ASP A 483 6.91 1.95 -6.42
C ASP A 483 5.90 3.12 -6.41
N PRO A 484 5.29 3.50 -7.55
CA PRO A 484 4.39 4.65 -7.60
C PRO A 484 3.18 4.58 -6.65
N LYS A 485 2.84 3.39 -6.11
CA LYS A 485 1.69 3.17 -5.22
C LYS A 485 2.08 2.82 -3.78
N SER A 486 3.38 2.87 -3.46
CA SER A 486 3.91 2.41 -2.18
C SER A 486 3.70 3.39 -1.04
N LEU A 487 3.77 4.68 -1.34
CA LEU A 487 3.40 5.73 -0.40
C LEU A 487 1.93 6.03 -0.62
N LEU A 488 1.15 6.02 0.46
CA LEU A 488 -0.21 6.51 0.41
C LEU A 488 -0.14 7.97 -0.03
N GLU A 489 -0.94 8.33 -1.03
CA GLU A 489 -1.17 9.74 -1.28
C GLU A 489 -1.66 10.35 0.04
N PRO A 490 -0.94 11.33 0.59
CA PRO A 490 -1.51 12.08 1.70
C PRO A 490 -2.84 12.60 1.19
N PRO A 491 -3.92 12.50 1.98
CA PRO A 491 -5.12 13.29 1.77
C PRO A 491 -4.76 14.66 1.24
N LYS A 492 -5.21 14.96 0.03
CA LYS A 492 -5.07 16.29 -0.57
C LYS A 492 -5.54 17.31 0.49
N GLY A 493 -4.66 18.23 0.90
CA GLY A 493 -4.96 19.29 1.89
C GLY A 493 -4.35 19.16 3.30
N LEU A 494 -3.35 18.29 3.54
CA LEU A 494 -2.74 18.08 4.87
C LEU A 494 -1.64 19.09 5.27
N GLU A 495 -1.93 20.38 5.26
CA GLU A 495 -1.22 21.34 6.13
C GLU A 495 -2.02 21.49 7.43
N GLY A 496 -1.92 20.49 8.33
CA GLY A 496 -2.66 20.45 9.61
C GLY A 496 -4.12 19.97 9.50
N LEU A 497 -4.71 19.62 10.65
CA LEU A 497 -6.15 19.31 10.73
C LEU A 497 -6.96 20.61 10.58
N PRO A 498 -8.09 20.62 9.86
CA PRO A 498 -8.95 21.79 9.77
C PRO A 498 -9.41 22.34 11.13
N HIS A 499 -9.58 21.46 12.11
CA HIS A 499 -9.99 21.78 13.48
C HIS A 499 -9.00 21.22 14.51
N PRO A 500 -7.88 21.91 14.81
CA PRO A 500 -6.87 21.43 15.75
C PRO A 500 -7.42 21.15 17.16
N GLU A 501 -8.46 21.87 17.58
CA GLU A 501 -9.18 21.66 18.84
C GLU A 501 -9.88 20.30 18.93
N ALA A 502 -10.15 19.67 17.78
CA ALA A 502 -10.74 18.34 17.66
C ALA A 502 -9.71 17.27 17.25
N ASP A 503 -8.41 17.50 17.52
CA ASP A 503 -7.37 16.49 17.35
C ASP A 503 -7.54 15.34 18.37
N THR A 504 -7.50 14.10 17.91
CA THR A 504 -7.64 12.89 18.74
C THR A 504 -6.29 12.32 19.18
N LEU A 505 -5.17 12.74 18.58
CA LEU A 505 -3.82 12.34 18.98
C LEU A 505 -3.28 13.21 20.12
N GLY A 506 -3.52 14.52 20.08
CA GLY A 506 -3.13 15.47 21.13
C GLY A 506 -4.13 15.62 22.31
N SER A 507 -5.35 15.12 22.16
CA SER A 507 -6.42 15.27 23.17
C SER A 507 -6.52 14.02 24.05
N GLN A 508 -5.57 13.84 24.97
CA GLN A 508 -5.80 12.96 26.12
C GLN A 508 -6.85 13.62 27.03
N VAL A 509 -8.13 13.24 26.82
CA VAL A 509 -9.27 13.73 27.62
C VAL A 509 -9.22 13.17 29.07
N LEU A 510 -8.43 12.10 29.29
CA LEU A 510 -8.08 11.54 30.60
C LEU A 510 -6.56 11.30 30.70
N ASP A 511 -5.94 11.77 31.78
CA ASP A 511 -4.52 11.52 32.07
C ASP A 511 -4.31 10.08 32.57
N HIS A 512 -3.45 9.31 31.90
CA HIS A 512 -3.11 7.93 32.27
C HIS A 512 -2.57 7.77 33.71
N LYS A 513 -2.08 8.84 34.35
CA LYS A 513 -1.59 8.81 35.73
C LYS A 513 -2.68 8.95 36.80
N ARG A 514 -3.93 9.23 36.42
CA ARG A 514 -5.07 9.42 37.35
C ARG A 514 -6.31 8.63 36.94
N LEU A 515 -6.17 7.32 36.68
CA LEU A 515 -7.32 6.43 36.41
C LEU A 515 -8.37 6.40 37.54
N GLU A 516 -8.03 6.89 38.74
CA GLU A 516 -8.96 6.94 39.88
C GLU A 516 -9.83 8.21 39.91
N SER A 517 -9.38 9.34 39.33
CA SER A 517 -10.19 10.57 39.28
C SER A 517 -11.06 10.56 38.02
N LYS A 518 -12.30 10.11 38.18
CA LYS A 518 -13.32 9.88 37.13
C LYS A 518 -13.88 11.17 36.49
N THR A 519 -13.05 12.19 36.27
CA THR A 519 -13.47 13.50 35.73
C THR A 519 -12.59 13.84 34.52
N PRO A 520 -13.17 14.12 33.33
CA PRO A 520 -12.40 14.51 32.15
C PRO A 520 -11.63 15.82 32.41
N THR A 521 -10.38 15.89 31.98
CA THR A 521 -9.50 17.07 32.17
C THR A 521 -9.70 18.14 31.10
N LYS A 522 -10.36 17.78 29.99
CA LYS A 522 -10.72 18.66 28.86
C LYS A 522 -12.14 18.33 28.37
N PRO A 523 -12.88 19.30 27.79
CA PRO A 523 -14.15 19.02 27.13
C PRO A 523 -13.96 18.07 25.94
N LEU A 524 -14.98 17.28 25.63
CA LEU A 524 -14.97 16.42 24.45
C LEU A 524 -14.99 17.28 23.17
N PRO A 525 -14.25 16.88 22.12
CA PRO A 525 -14.31 17.54 20.83
C PRO A 525 -15.76 17.66 20.28
N PRO A 526 -16.16 18.80 19.71
CA PRO A 526 -17.45 18.91 19.03
C PRO A 526 -17.58 17.86 17.93
N LEU A 527 -18.75 17.22 17.83
CA LEU A 527 -18.98 16.17 16.84
C LEU A 527 -18.84 16.67 15.39
N PRO A 528 -19.38 17.85 15.01
CA PRO A 528 -19.14 18.42 13.69
C PRO A 528 -17.66 18.60 13.33
N SER A 529 -16.86 19.11 14.25
CA SER A 529 -15.41 19.30 14.04
C SER A 529 -14.67 17.97 13.89
N LEU A 530 -15.12 16.90 14.58
CA LEU A 530 -14.61 15.55 14.37
C LEU A 530 -14.96 15.01 12.97
N ILE A 531 -16.15 15.31 12.44
CA ILE A 531 -16.55 14.96 11.07
C ILE A 531 -15.67 15.69 10.06
N ALA A 532 -15.45 16.99 10.24
CA ALA A 532 -14.59 17.79 9.38
C ALA A 532 -13.09 17.40 9.47
N ASN A 533 -12.65 16.74 10.54
CA ASN A 533 -11.28 16.24 10.66
C ASN A 533 -11.09 14.81 10.13
N TYR A 534 -12.03 13.90 10.43
CA TYR A 534 -11.85 12.45 10.22
C TYR A 534 -13.00 11.77 9.46
N GLY A 535 -14.14 12.44 9.33
CA GLY A 535 -15.38 11.84 8.87
C GLY A 535 -15.56 11.82 7.35
N ASP A 536 -16.35 10.85 6.91
CA ASP A 536 -16.88 10.71 5.57
C ASP A 536 -18.35 11.20 5.47
N ALA A 537 -18.96 11.03 4.30
CA ALA A 537 -20.34 11.44 4.04
C ALA A 537 -21.38 10.72 4.91
N ALA A 538 -21.09 9.52 5.41
CA ALA A 538 -22.00 8.77 6.26
C ALA A 538 -22.02 9.38 7.67
N ASN A 539 -20.89 9.88 8.17
CA ASN A 539 -20.79 10.51 9.48
C ASN A 539 -21.62 11.81 9.60
N THR A 540 -21.89 12.52 8.50
CA THR A 540 -22.73 13.74 8.54
C THR A 540 -24.17 13.46 8.95
N SER A 541 -24.61 12.20 8.92
CA SER A 541 -25.91 11.77 9.44
C SER A 541 -25.93 11.58 10.96
N TRP A 542 -24.77 11.48 11.61
CA TRP A 542 -24.70 11.32 13.08
C TRP A 542 -25.16 12.57 13.85
N LEU A 543 -25.38 13.67 13.14
CA LEU A 543 -25.96 14.89 13.68
C LEU A 543 -27.49 14.80 13.82
N ASP A 544 -28.12 13.75 13.27
CA ASP A 544 -29.56 13.52 13.34
C ASP A 544 -29.98 12.90 14.68
N ASP A 545 -31.12 13.34 15.22
CA ASP A 545 -31.67 12.96 16.53
C ASP A 545 -31.85 11.44 16.71
N ARG A 546 -31.94 10.67 15.61
CA ARG A 546 -32.04 9.20 15.64
C ARG A 546 -30.74 8.51 16.03
N TYR A 547 -29.59 9.18 15.89
CA TYR A 547 -28.29 8.59 16.19
C TYR A 547 -27.94 8.78 17.65
N LEU A 548 -27.48 7.68 18.25
CA LEU A 548 -26.75 7.71 19.51
C LEU A 548 -25.27 7.75 19.18
N VAL A 549 -24.54 8.66 19.80
CA VAL A 549 -23.09 8.81 19.57
C VAL A 549 -22.34 8.36 20.80
N TRP A 550 -21.62 7.24 20.66
CA TRP A 550 -20.70 6.74 21.67
C TRP A 550 -19.40 7.53 21.61
N ARG A 551 -18.93 8.05 22.76
CA ARG A 551 -17.69 8.84 22.88
C ARG A 551 -16.64 8.12 23.71
N ASP A 552 -15.42 8.02 23.18
CA ASP A 552 -14.26 7.47 23.90
C ASP A 552 -13.58 8.57 24.72
N LEU A 553 -13.62 8.50 26.06
CA LEU A 553 -13.01 9.51 26.92
C LEU A 553 -11.47 9.43 27.00
N VAL A 554 -10.83 8.45 26.36
CA VAL A 554 -9.37 8.36 26.30
C VAL A 554 -8.81 9.16 25.13
N THR A 555 -9.42 9.02 23.96
CA THR A 555 -8.96 9.64 22.70
C THR A 555 -9.81 10.82 22.24
N GLY A 556 -11.01 10.99 22.80
CA GLY A 556 -12.00 11.97 22.35
C GLY A 556 -12.81 11.54 21.12
N GLY A 557 -12.48 10.39 20.51
CA GLY A 557 -13.13 9.89 19.29
C GLY A 557 -14.58 9.44 19.48
N ALA A 558 -15.27 9.13 18.37
CA ALA A 558 -16.70 8.85 18.37
C ALA A 558 -17.14 7.72 17.42
N ILE A 559 -18.21 7.01 17.79
CA ILE A 559 -18.95 6.06 16.93
C ILE A 559 -20.45 6.35 17.03
N GLY A 560 -21.09 6.66 15.91
CA GLY A 560 -22.54 6.82 15.80
C GLY A 560 -23.24 5.50 15.48
N PHE A 561 -24.34 5.21 16.16
CA PHE A 561 -25.16 4.02 15.94
C PHE A 561 -26.65 4.27 16.22
N VAL A 562 -27.51 3.45 15.64
CA VAL A 562 -28.96 3.47 15.87
C VAL A 562 -29.38 2.13 16.49
N PRO A 563 -29.97 2.11 17.70
CA PRO A 563 -30.52 0.89 18.28
C PRO A 563 -31.80 0.48 17.54
N SER A 564 -31.87 -0.79 17.13
CA SER A 564 -33.06 -1.39 16.54
C SER A 564 -33.90 -2.07 17.62
N SER A 565 -35.23 -1.99 17.48
CA SER A 565 -36.21 -2.72 18.31
C SER A 565 -36.00 -4.25 18.30
N SER A 566 -35.30 -4.78 17.29
CA SER A 566 -34.98 -6.21 17.14
C SER A 566 -33.70 -6.67 17.86
N GLY A 567 -33.08 -5.81 18.68
CA GLY A 567 -31.89 -6.14 19.49
C GLY A 567 -30.56 -5.98 18.75
N PHE A 568 -30.50 -5.09 17.76
CA PHE A 568 -29.31 -4.78 16.97
C PHE A 568 -28.86 -3.33 17.16
N ALA A 569 -27.57 -3.07 16.96
CA ALA A 569 -27.02 -1.72 16.83
C ALA A 569 -26.56 -1.53 15.38
N ILE A 570 -27.22 -0.66 14.64
CA ILE A 570 -26.85 -0.31 13.27
C ILE A 570 -25.83 0.82 13.33
N ILE A 571 -24.58 0.52 13.00
CA ILE A 571 -23.46 1.46 13.03
C ILE A 571 -23.21 1.90 11.59
N VAL A 572 -23.00 3.19 11.35
CA VAL A 572 -23.00 3.75 9.99
C VAL A 572 -21.75 4.61 9.80
N GLY A 573 -20.92 4.30 8.81
CA GLY A 573 -19.69 5.04 8.53
C GLY A 573 -18.53 4.69 9.46
N ASP A 574 -17.37 5.30 9.21
CA ASP A 574 -16.15 5.01 9.94
C ASP A 574 -16.10 5.68 11.33
N PRO A 575 -15.33 5.13 12.30
CA PRO A 575 -15.09 5.82 13.56
C PRO A 575 -14.38 7.17 13.37
N LEU A 576 -14.85 8.20 14.07
CA LEU A 576 -14.28 9.55 14.01
C LEU A 576 -13.07 9.67 14.93
N CYS A 577 -11.90 9.29 14.42
CA CYS A 577 -10.60 9.49 15.05
C CYS A 577 -9.48 9.32 14.01
N ASP A 578 -8.24 9.59 14.43
CA ASP A 578 -7.08 9.25 13.61
C ASP A 578 -7.05 7.75 13.25
N LYS A 579 -6.65 7.42 12.02
CA LYS A 579 -6.67 6.04 11.51
C LYS A 579 -5.85 5.07 12.38
N SER A 580 -4.79 5.53 13.02
CA SER A 580 -3.97 4.70 13.92
C SER A 580 -4.74 4.25 15.19
N GLN A 581 -5.77 5.01 15.60
CA GLN A 581 -6.57 4.74 16.80
C GLN A 581 -7.81 3.88 16.52
N GLN A 582 -8.29 3.82 15.28
CA GLN A 582 -9.52 3.10 14.92
C GLN A 582 -9.61 1.67 15.47
N PRO A 583 -8.57 0.81 15.38
CA PRO A 583 -8.68 -0.56 15.87
C PRO A 583 -8.93 -0.65 17.38
N ALA A 584 -8.28 0.22 18.17
CA ALA A 584 -8.47 0.25 19.62
C ALA A 584 -9.83 0.83 19.99
N LEU A 585 -10.29 1.84 19.25
CA LEU A 585 -11.58 2.48 19.46
C LEU A 585 -12.76 1.54 19.12
N VAL A 586 -12.68 0.82 17.99
CA VAL A 586 -13.64 -0.24 17.63
C VAL A 586 -13.69 -1.33 18.71
N GLY A 587 -12.52 -1.80 19.18
CA GLY A 587 -12.46 -2.81 20.24
C GLY A 587 -13.16 -2.38 21.52
N ARG A 588 -12.97 -1.12 21.96
CA ARG A 588 -13.62 -0.57 23.15
C ARG A 588 -15.13 -0.40 22.98
N PHE A 589 -15.57 0.10 21.83
CA PHE A 589 -16.99 0.21 21.51
C PHE A 589 -17.70 -1.16 21.52
N LEU A 590 -17.08 -2.19 20.97
CA LEU A 590 -17.65 -3.54 20.95
C LEU A 590 -17.67 -4.22 22.33
N ALA A 591 -16.74 -3.86 23.22
CA ALA A 591 -16.71 -4.37 24.60
C ALA A 591 -17.73 -3.68 25.52
N TRP A 592 -18.13 -2.45 25.19
CA TRP A 592 -18.99 -1.61 26.02
C TRP A 592 -20.35 -2.25 26.40
N PRO A 593 -21.11 -2.87 25.48
CA PRO A 593 -22.40 -3.49 25.83
C PRO A 593 -22.31 -4.67 26.80
N SER A 594 -21.12 -5.24 27.02
CA SER A 594 -20.90 -6.43 27.86
C SER A 594 -20.36 -6.11 29.26
N SER A 595 -20.02 -4.85 29.57
CA SER A 595 -19.52 -4.48 30.89
C SER A 595 -20.66 -4.35 31.89
N SER A 596 -20.72 -5.23 32.89
CA SER A 596 -21.71 -5.25 33.98
C SER A 596 -21.55 -4.11 35.01
N SER A 597 -20.68 -3.14 34.75
CA SER A 597 -20.48 -1.95 35.57
C SER A 597 -20.89 -0.73 34.74
N PRO A 598 -21.68 0.23 35.27
CA PRO A 598 -21.82 1.53 34.65
C PRO A 598 -20.45 2.21 34.73
N SER A 599 -19.62 1.99 33.72
CA SER A 599 -18.33 2.63 33.56
C SER A 599 -18.62 4.13 33.40
N SER A 600 -18.17 4.92 34.37
CA SER A 600 -18.18 6.39 34.35
C SER A 600 -17.22 6.99 33.31
N THR A 601 -16.86 6.22 32.28
CA THR A 601 -15.81 6.54 31.30
C THR A 601 -16.38 6.66 29.88
N ILE A 602 -17.71 6.64 29.73
CA ILE A 602 -18.38 6.48 28.44
C ILE A 602 -19.63 7.34 28.45
N THR A 603 -19.79 8.19 27.43
CA THR A 603 -20.97 9.03 27.29
C THR A 603 -21.66 8.75 25.97
N ILE A 604 -22.97 8.50 26.04
CA ILE A 604 -23.86 8.57 24.88
C ILE A 604 -24.50 9.96 24.90
N THR A 605 -24.34 10.71 23.81
CA THR A 605 -24.98 12.03 23.66
C THR A 605 -26.10 11.96 22.62
N THR A 606 -27.21 12.64 22.90
CA THR A 606 -28.24 13.00 21.90
C THR A 606 -27.95 14.41 21.36
N THR A 607 -28.08 14.61 20.06
CA THR A 607 -27.80 15.89 19.39
C THR A 607 -29.02 16.82 19.46
N THR A 608 -29.27 17.47 20.61
CA THR A 608 -30.30 18.53 20.68
C THR A 608 -29.70 19.92 20.45
N THR A 609 -30.42 20.71 19.66
CA THR A 609 -30.06 22.04 19.13
C THR A 609 -29.83 23.10 20.20
N SER A 610 -28.58 23.27 20.64
CA SER A 610 -28.07 24.52 21.24
C SER A 610 -26.53 24.54 21.20
N PRO A 611 -25.88 25.68 20.92
CA PRO A 611 -24.41 25.84 21.06
C PRO A 611 -23.91 25.62 22.50
N SER A 612 -24.83 25.59 23.46
CA SER A 612 -24.62 25.20 24.85
C SER A 612 -25.22 23.81 25.14
N ALA A 613 -24.93 22.83 24.29
CA ALA A 613 -25.37 21.45 24.47
C ALA A 613 -24.75 20.85 25.74
N THR A 614 -25.53 20.86 26.83
CA THR A 614 -25.25 20.06 28.01
C THR A 614 -25.30 18.59 27.60
N THR A 615 -24.18 17.89 27.78
CA THR A 615 -24.06 16.44 27.63
C THR A 615 -25.14 15.72 28.45
N LEU A 616 -26.28 15.41 27.84
CA LEU A 616 -27.30 14.57 28.46
C LEU A 616 -26.79 13.13 28.45
N ILE A 617 -26.22 12.71 29.57
CA ILE A 617 -25.85 11.32 29.82
C ILE A 617 -27.14 10.50 29.81
N HIS A 618 -27.30 9.56 28.87
CA HIS A 618 -28.42 8.62 28.90
C HIS A 618 -28.46 7.91 30.26
N PRO A 619 -29.52 8.07 31.07
CA PRO A 619 -29.54 7.57 32.45
C PRO A 619 -29.89 6.08 32.57
N LYS A 620 -30.04 5.34 31.45
CA LYS A 620 -30.35 3.90 31.45
C LYS A 620 -29.38 3.12 30.56
N PRO A 621 -28.80 2.01 31.04
CA PRO A 621 -27.97 1.14 30.21
C PRO A 621 -28.81 0.54 29.08
N LEU A 622 -28.29 0.58 27.85
CA LEU A 622 -28.91 -0.11 26.73
C LEU A 622 -28.81 -1.64 26.94
N PRO A 623 -29.82 -2.43 26.49
CA PRO A 623 -29.71 -3.88 26.47
C PRO A 623 -28.54 -4.33 25.58
N PRO A 624 -28.03 -5.57 25.71
CA PRO A 624 -26.98 -6.08 24.83
C PRO A 624 -27.44 -6.10 23.38
N LEU A 625 -26.85 -5.24 22.55
CA LEU A 625 -27.16 -5.09 21.13
C LEU A 625 -26.15 -5.85 20.26
N LYS A 626 -26.63 -6.50 19.20
CA LYS A 626 -25.77 -7.12 18.18
C LYS A 626 -25.36 -6.09 17.12
N PRO A 627 -24.06 -5.85 16.90
CA PRO A 627 -23.62 -4.81 15.98
C PRO A 627 -23.72 -5.26 14.52
N ILE A 628 -24.17 -4.37 13.64
CA ILE A 628 -24.06 -4.47 12.18
C ILE A 628 -23.47 -3.15 11.70
N TRP A 629 -22.35 -3.21 10.97
CA TRP A 629 -21.68 -2.05 10.41
C TRP A 629 -22.11 -1.84 8.97
N LEU A 630 -22.63 -0.66 8.66
CA LEU A 630 -23.00 -0.23 7.32
C LEU A 630 -22.03 0.86 6.87
N LEU A 631 -21.79 0.91 5.56
CA LEU A 631 -20.97 1.94 4.93
C LEU A 631 -19.54 1.99 5.49
N ALA A 632 -18.98 0.84 5.86
CA ALA A 632 -17.60 0.76 6.31
C ALA A 632 -16.66 1.03 5.12
N SER A 633 -15.63 1.84 5.32
CA SER A 633 -14.57 2.00 4.31
C SER A 633 -13.79 0.70 4.12
N SER A 634 -13.00 0.61 3.04
CA SER A 634 -12.09 -0.53 2.81
C SER A 634 -11.11 -0.76 3.98
N HIS A 635 -10.68 0.33 4.63
CA HIS A 635 -9.81 0.26 5.80
C HIS A 635 -10.53 -0.36 7.00
N LEU A 636 -11.76 0.08 7.29
CA LEU A 636 -12.55 -0.44 8.39
C LEU A 636 -13.03 -1.87 8.14
N GLU A 637 -13.42 -2.22 6.91
CA GLU A 637 -13.70 -3.61 6.52
C GLU A 637 -12.51 -4.50 6.84
N THR A 638 -11.29 -4.05 6.52
CA THR A 638 -10.07 -4.82 6.80
C THR A 638 -9.89 -5.03 8.31
N ILE A 639 -10.19 -4.03 9.14
CA ILE A 639 -10.15 -4.13 10.61
C ILE A 639 -11.18 -5.15 11.09
N LEU A 640 -12.46 -5.00 10.71
CA LEU A 640 -13.55 -5.87 11.17
C LEU A 640 -13.38 -7.31 10.65
N GLY A 641 -13.04 -7.46 9.38
CA GLY A 641 -12.91 -8.74 8.68
C GLY A 641 -11.64 -9.49 9.07
N SER A 642 -10.47 -8.86 8.99
CA SER A 642 -9.20 -9.56 9.22
C SER A 642 -8.86 -9.70 10.70
N ARG A 643 -9.23 -8.73 11.55
CA ARG A 643 -8.88 -8.78 12.99
C ARG A 643 -9.96 -9.39 13.86
N LEU A 644 -11.24 -9.15 13.54
CA LEU A 644 -12.37 -9.65 14.34
C LEU A 644 -13.10 -10.84 13.69
N GLY A 645 -12.70 -11.25 12.49
CA GLY A 645 -13.31 -12.39 11.78
C GLY A 645 -14.74 -12.12 11.30
N TRP A 646 -15.11 -10.85 11.08
CA TRP A 646 -16.43 -10.49 10.58
C TRP A 646 -16.60 -10.88 9.12
N SER A 647 -17.85 -11.11 8.73
CA SER A 647 -18.22 -11.31 7.32
C SER A 647 -18.58 -9.98 6.68
N SER A 648 -18.30 -9.82 5.40
CA SER A 648 -18.52 -8.59 4.65
C SER A 648 -19.00 -8.84 3.22
N PHE A 649 -19.81 -7.92 2.71
CA PHE A 649 -20.20 -7.84 1.29
C PHE A 649 -20.44 -6.38 0.91
N THR A 650 -20.42 -6.08 -0.39
CA THR A 650 -20.83 -4.78 -0.94
C THR A 650 -22.10 -4.92 -1.78
N CYS A 651 -23.02 -3.98 -1.61
CA CYS A 651 -24.18 -3.77 -2.49
C CYS A 651 -24.57 -2.27 -2.54
N ILE A 652 -23.61 -1.43 -2.14
CA ILE A 652 -23.73 0.01 -1.96
C ILE A 652 -22.37 0.60 -2.33
N ALA A 653 -22.37 1.71 -3.06
CA ALA A 653 -21.17 2.45 -3.40
C ALA A 653 -21.38 3.94 -3.12
N GLU A 654 -20.31 4.61 -2.71
CA GLU A 654 -20.22 6.06 -2.58
C GLU A 654 -19.99 6.67 -3.97
N SER A 655 -20.76 7.70 -4.35
CA SER A 655 -20.61 8.35 -5.67
C SER A 655 -19.67 9.56 -5.58
N ARG A 656 -18.45 9.47 -6.10
CA ARG A 656 -17.41 10.51 -5.99
C ARG A 656 -17.01 11.15 -7.31
N VAL A 657 -16.67 12.43 -7.28
CA VAL A 657 -16.07 13.18 -8.37
C VAL A 657 -14.72 13.74 -7.92
N GLU A 658 -13.68 13.46 -8.70
CA GLU A 658 -12.36 14.07 -8.54
C GLU A 658 -12.32 15.46 -9.21
N LEU A 659 -11.73 16.45 -8.55
CA LEU A 659 -11.53 17.80 -9.09
C LEU A 659 -10.03 18.12 -9.12
N GLU A 660 -9.40 17.96 -10.29
CA GLU A 660 -7.96 18.15 -10.52
C GLU A 660 -7.61 19.61 -10.87
N GLY A 661 -8.08 20.58 -10.08
CA GLY A 661 -7.84 22.01 -10.34
C GLY A 661 -8.59 22.59 -11.55
N GLU A 662 -9.24 21.75 -12.34
CA GLU A 662 -10.15 22.09 -13.43
C GLU A 662 -11.54 21.45 -13.19
N VAL A 663 -12.54 21.95 -13.90
CA VAL A 663 -13.91 21.40 -13.86
C VAL A 663 -13.92 20.07 -14.62
N PRO A 664 -14.52 18.98 -14.10
CA PRO A 664 -14.60 17.70 -14.80
C PRO A 664 -15.08 17.85 -16.25
N ALA A 665 -14.38 17.22 -17.20
CA ALA A 665 -14.73 17.26 -18.63
C ALA A 665 -16.19 16.84 -18.91
N ALA A 666 -16.77 16.00 -18.05
CA ALA A 666 -18.18 15.61 -18.08
C ALA A 666 -19.16 16.79 -17.94
N LEU A 667 -18.78 17.86 -17.23
CA LEU A 667 -19.58 19.09 -17.13
C LEU A 667 -19.49 19.95 -18.40
N GLU A 668 -18.50 19.70 -19.26
CA GLU A 668 -18.34 20.35 -20.56
C GLU A 668 -19.00 19.57 -21.71
N GLU A 669 -19.45 18.33 -21.48
CA GLU A 669 -20.15 17.50 -22.46
C GLU A 669 -21.48 18.10 -22.95
N LYS A 670 -21.90 17.65 -24.15
CA LYS A 670 -22.95 18.24 -25.01
C LYS A 670 -24.35 18.45 -24.37
N GLU A 671 -24.70 17.80 -23.26
CA GLU A 671 -26.01 17.96 -22.60
C GLU A 671 -25.98 18.86 -21.36
N VAL A 672 -25.06 18.62 -20.41
CA VAL A 672 -24.95 19.40 -19.16
C VAL A 672 -24.36 20.78 -19.46
N GLY A 673 -23.32 20.85 -20.29
CA GLY A 673 -22.70 22.12 -20.70
C GLY A 673 -23.66 23.03 -21.47
N LYS A 674 -24.57 22.48 -22.29
CA LYS A 674 -25.62 23.28 -22.97
C LYS A 674 -26.62 23.88 -22.00
N LYS A 675 -27.03 23.11 -20.98
CA LYS A 675 -27.94 23.53 -19.93
C LYS A 675 -27.33 24.63 -19.05
N VAL A 676 -26.05 24.49 -18.69
CA VAL A 676 -25.29 25.49 -17.93
C VAL A 676 -25.10 26.77 -18.76
N ARG A 677 -24.63 26.69 -20.01
CA ARG A 677 -24.45 27.86 -20.90
C ARG A 677 -25.77 28.57 -21.20
N LYS A 678 -26.88 27.83 -21.32
CA LYS A 678 -28.21 28.41 -21.49
C LYS A 678 -28.62 29.24 -20.27
N ALA A 679 -28.43 28.69 -19.07
CA ALA A 679 -28.69 29.40 -17.82
C ALA A 679 -27.79 30.64 -17.65
N GLU A 680 -26.52 30.57 -18.04
CA GLU A 680 -25.59 31.72 -18.04
C GLU A 680 -26.00 32.79 -19.07
N SER A 681 -26.45 32.39 -20.27
CA SER A 681 -26.89 33.31 -21.34
C SER A 681 -28.19 34.08 -21.03
N GLU A 682 -28.99 33.59 -20.09
CA GLU A 682 -30.21 34.23 -19.59
C GLU A 682 -29.91 35.23 -18.45
N GLY A 683 -28.64 35.52 -18.16
CA GLY A 683 -28.20 36.58 -17.24
C GLY A 683 -28.28 36.21 -15.75
N VAL A 684 -28.26 34.92 -15.42
CA VAL A 684 -28.46 34.44 -14.05
C VAL A 684 -27.13 34.09 -13.38
N GLU A 685 -26.76 34.84 -12.34
CA GLU A 685 -25.58 34.56 -11.49
C GLU A 685 -25.91 33.57 -10.37
N VAL A 686 -25.01 32.62 -10.11
CA VAL A 686 -25.03 31.77 -8.90
C VAL A 686 -24.17 32.45 -7.85
N GLU A 687 -24.67 32.56 -6.62
CA GLU A 687 -23.97 33.21 -5.52
C GLU A 687 -23.72 32.23 -4.37
N ALA A 688 -22.48 32.24 -3.85
CA ALA A 688 -22.12 31.59 -2.60
C ALA A 688 -22.27 32.61 -1.47
N TRP A 689 -23.04 32.32 -0.42
CA TRP A 689 -23.44 33.34 0.56
C TRP A 689 -23.40 32.92 2.02
N MET A 690 -23.09 31.66 2.32
CA MET A 690 -22.90 31.20 3.70
C MET A 690 -21.74 30.20 3.74
N GLY A 691 -20.85 30.38 4.72
CA GLY A 691 -19.60 29.62 4.91
C GLY A 691 -18.92 29.98 6.24
N ARG A 692 -17.65 29.61 6.41
CA ARG A 692 -16.85 29.79 7.66
C ARG A 692 -16.79 31.25 8.19
N ASP A 693 -17.12 32.24 7.35
CA ASP A 693 -16.94 33.67 7.63
C ASP A 693 -18.21 34.41 8.11
N GLY A 694 -19.34 33.70 8.34
CA GLY A 694 -20.50 34.25 9.06
C GLY A 694 -21.87 34.03 8.41
N PHE A 695 -22.93 34.25 9.20
CA PHE A 695 -24.33 33.98 8.86
C PHE A 695 -25.06 35.25 8.39
N GLN A 696 -25.67 35.23 7.19
CA GLN A 696 -26.50 36.33 6.67
C GLN A 696 -28.00 36.04 6.88
N GLY A 697 -28.62 36.65 7.90
CA GLY A 697 -29.97 36.31 8.35
C GLY A 697 -31.10 36.44 7.32
N GLY A 698 -31.07 37.46 6.44
CA GLY A 698 -32.18 37.73 5.51
C GLY A 698 -32.37 36.71 4.37
N ARG A 699 -31.35 35.90 4.04
CA ARG A 699 -31.43 34.87 2.99
C ARG A 699 -31.91 33.50 3.49
N ALA A 700 -31.70 33.22 4.79
CA ALA A 700 -32.19 32.00 5.41
C ALA A 700 -33.73 31.94 5.38
N GLU A 701 -34.39 33.06 5.72
CA GLU A 701 -35.87 33.16 5.73
C GLU A 701 -36.50 32.91 4.35
N GLY A 702 -35.93 33.47 3.28
CA GLY A 702 -36.39 33.24 1.90
C GLY A 702 -36.20 31.81 1.42
N SER A 703 -35.12 31.15 1.88
CA SER A 703 -34.85 29.74 1.59
C SER A 703 -35.78 28.81 2.37
N ASP A 704 -36.09 29.11 3.64
CA ASP A 704 -36.97 28.33 4.49
C ASP A 704 -38.39 28.22 3.94
N ALA A 705 -38.94 29.33 3.44
CA ALA A 705 -40.24 29.34 2.77
C ALA A 705 -40.26 28.37 1.57
N ARG A 706 -39.21 28.39 0.75
CA ARG A 706 -39.08 27.53 -0.44
C ARG A 706 -38.82 26.07 -0.10
N ILE A 707 -38.06 25.79 0.97
CA ILE A 707 -37.87 24.44 1.52
C ILE A 707 -39.20 23.87 1.99
N SER A 708 -40.02 24.65 2.70
CA SER A 708 -41.34 24.24 3.16
C SER A 708 -42.27 23.88 1.99
N GLU A 709 -42.35 24.73 0.97
CA GLU A 709 -43.12 24.47 -0.26
C GLU A 709 -42.64 23.19 -0.98
N TRP A 710 -41.32 23.00 -1.09
CA TRP A 710 -40.74 21.81 -1.68
C TRP A 710 -41.10 20.54 -0.90
N GLN A 711 -41.01 20.59 0.43
CA GLN A 711 -41.39 19.47 1.30
C GLN A 711 -42.88 19.12 1.12
N ASP A 712 -43.76 20.11 1.06
CA ASP A 712 -45.20 19.91 0.86
C ASP A 712 -45.53 19.31 -0.52
N SER A 713 -44.82 19.75 -1.57
CA SER A 713 -44.97 19.19 -2.92
C SER A 713 -44.57 17.71 -3.00
N ARG A 714 -43.61 17.29 -2.16
CA ARG A 714 -43.08 15.92 -2.12
C ARG A 714 -43.96 15.00 -1.28
N ARG A 715 -44.53 15.48 -0.16
CA ARG A 715 -45.49 14.71 0.67
C ARG A 715 -46.71 14.22 -0.14
N LYS A 716 -47.11 14.96 -1.18
CA LYS A 716 -48.22 14.61 -2.08
C LYS A 716 -47.92 13.49 -3.09
N LYS A 717 -46.67 13.03 -3.25
CA LYS A 717 -46.23 12.06 -4.29
C LYS A 717 -46.07 10.60 -3.81
N GLY A 718 -46.50 10.25 -2.58
CA GLY A 718 -46.49 8.87 -2.08
C GLY A 718 -45.16 8.41 -1.46
N GLY A 719 -45.21 7.29 -0.74
CA GLY A 719 -44.22 6.83 0.25
C GLY A 719 -42.77 6.80 -0.22
N GLN A 720 -41.88 7.41 0.58
CA GLN A 720 -40.47 7.62 0.26
C GLN A 720 -39.58 6.91 1.29
N VAL A 721 -38.42 6.39 0.85
CA VAL A 721 -37.31 5.98 1.74
C VAL A 721 -36.96 7.16 2.63
N ARG A 722 -36.87 6.96 3.96
CA ARG A 722 -36.74 8.03 4.98
C ARG A 722 -35.53 8.89 4.64
N LEU A 723 -35.77 9.99 3.92
CA LEU A 723 -34.79 11.06 3.80
C LEU A 723 -34.68 11.66 5.18
N THR A 724 -33.44 11.82 5.62
CA THR A 724 -33.01 12.76 6.64
C THR A 724 -33.96 13.95 6.69
N GLU A 725 -34.40 14.34 7.88
CA GLU A 725 -35.10 15.62 8.04
C GLU A 725 -34.26 16.70 7.35
N VAL A 726 -34.88 17.47 6.46
CA VAL A 726 -34.16 18.45 5.63
C VAL A 726 -33.85 19.66 6.49
N GLU A 727 -32.84 19.50 7.35
CA GLU A 727 -32.34 20.52 8.26
C GLU A 727 -31.10 21.15 7.62
N VAL A 728 -31.39 22.09 6.72
CA VAL A 728 -30.39 22.72 5.86
C VAL A 728 -29.39 23.55 6.67
N TRP A 729 -29.83 24.14 7.79
CA TRP A 729 -29.02 25.04 8.62
C TRP A 729 -28.27 24.36 9.78
N ARG A 730 -28.53 23.07 10.03
CA ARG A 730 -27.80 22.32 11.05
C ARG A 730 -26.32 22.32 10.70
N ASP A 731 -25.45 22.63 11.66
CA ASP A 731 -24.00 22.68 11.43
C ASP A 731 -23.58 23.63 10.30
N TYR A 732 -24.13 24.85 10.30
CA TYR A 732 -23.83 25.87 9.30
C TYR A 732 -22.35 26.28 9.23
N VAL A 733 -21.56 26.04 10.29
CA VAL A 733 -20.13 26.39 10.37
C VAL A 733 -19.28 25.55 9.39
N HIS A 734 -19.68 24.30 9.15
CA HIS A 734 -18.98 23.37 8.25
C HIS A 734 -19.72 23.18 6.92
N ARG A 735 -20.65 24.09 6.59
CA ARG A 735 -21.45 24.03 5.36
C ARG A 735 -21.24 25.26 4.49
N GLU A 736 -21.25 25.04 3.18
CA GLU A 736 -21.26 26.09 2.17
C GLU A 736 -22.54 26.01 1.36
N TYR A 737 -23.14 27.17 1.09
CA TYR A 737 -24.47 27.27 0.49
C TYR A 737 -24.40 28.06 -0.81
N PHE A 738 -24.93 27.46 -1.86
CA PHE A 738 -24.97 27.99 -3.21
C PHE A 738 -26.43 28.10 -3.63
N THR A 739 -26.90 29.33 -3.87
CA THR A 739 -28.25 29.55 -4.38
C THR A 739 -28.22 30.14 -5.77
N LYS A 740 -29.27 29.81 -6.51
CA LYS A 740 -29.65 30.52 -7.73
C LYS A 740 -30.97 31.21 -7.46
N ASP A 741 -31.03 32.53 -7.65
CA ASP A 741 -32.22 33.33 -7.38
C ASP A 741 -32.96 33.66 -8.69
N ALA A 742 -34.30 33.72 -8.65
CA ALA A 742 -35.10 34.17 -9.80
C ALA A 742 -34.96 35.67 -10.05
N GLU A 743 -34.81 36.47 -8.98
CA GLU A 743 -34.65 37.93 -9.03
C GLU A 743 -33.79 38.37 -7.83
N LYS A 744 -32.59 38.91 -8.09
CA LYS A 744 -31.58 39.27 -7.07
C LYS A 744 -32.08 40.32 -6.05
N SER A 745 -33.05 41.14 -6.46
CA SER A 745 -33.69 42.17 -5.61
C SER A 745 -34.65 41.60 -4.56
N LYS A 746 -35.15 40.36 -4.75
CA LYS A 746 -36.18 39.73 -3.90
C LYS A 746 -35.68 38.55 -3.07
N MET A 747 -34.43 38.09 -3.29
CA MET A 747 -33.80 36.99 -2.51
C MET A 747 -34.64 35.69 -2.50
N ILE A 748 -35.27 35.34 -3.63
CA ILE A 748 -36.10 34.13 -3.76
C ILE A 748 -35.31 33.05 -4.52
N PRO A 749 -34.84 31.97 -3.85
CA PRO A 749 -34.08 30.93 -4.52
C PRO A 749 -34.97 30.00 -5.37
N VAL A 750 -34.48 29.69 -6.56
CA VAL A 750 -35.01 28.66 -7.48
C VAL A 750 -34.24 27.34 -7.37
N ALA A 751 -32.98 27.38 -6.91
CA ALA A 751 -32.23 26.18 -6.54
C ALA A 751 -31.30 26.46 -5.35
N LEU A 752 -31.05 25.42 -4.55
CA LEU A 752 -30.14 25.45 -3.40
C LEU A 752 -29.27 24.19 -3.39
N VAL A 753 -27.95 24.39 -3.41
CA VAL A 753 -26.95 23.35 -3.19
C VAL A 753 -26.21 23.62 -1.89
N VAL A 754 -26.08 22.60 -1.06
CA VAL A 754 -25.43 22.65 0.25
C VAL A 754 -24.27 21.67 0.25
N LEU A 755 -23.05 22.20 0.33
CA LEU A 755 -21.86 21.40 0.57
C LEU A 755 -21.62 21.27 2.06
N HIS A 756 -21.21 20.09 2.51
CA HIS A 756 -20.78 19.83 3.87
C HIS A 756 -19.31 19.43 3.86
N GLN A 757 -18.49 20.09 4.66
CA GLN A 757 -17.07 19.81 4.77
C GLN A 757 -16.84 18.46 5.43
N LEU A 758 -16.10 17.58 4.77
CA LEU A 758 -15.63 16.31 5.31
C LEU A 758 -14.15 16.44 5.68
N SER A 759 -13.54 15.34 6.16
CA SER A 759 -12.09 15.30 6.31
C SER A 759 -11.36 15.69 5.01
N PRO A 760 -10.12 16.21 5.09
CA PRO A 760 -9.31 16.50 3.91
C PRO A 760 -9.19 15.29 2.95
N MET A 761 -9.28 14.07 3.47
CA MET A 761 -9.27 12.83 2.68
C MET A 761 -10.50 12.66 1.80
N TYR A 762 -11.66 13.08 2.29
CA TYR A 762 -12.96 12.84 1.68
C TYR A 762 -13.57 14.09 1.01
N GLY A 763 -13.00 15.28 1.25
CA GLY A 763 -13.35 16.53 0.57
C GLY A 763 -14.68 17.11 1.06
N PHE A 764 -15.64 17.27 0.15
CA PHE A 764 -16.98 17.80 0.48
C PHE A 764 -18.09 16.83 0.08
N GLN A 765 -19.18 16.82 0.83
CA GLN A 765 -20.42 16.14 0.45
C GLN A 765 -21.43 17.14 -0.10
N VAL A 766 -22.04 16.84 -1.25
CA VAL A 766 -23.31 17.49 -1.66
C VAL A 766 -24.40 16.93 -0.75
N LYS A 767 -24.62 17.59 0.40
CA LYS A 767 -25.57 17.14 1.42
C LYS A 767 -27.01 17.35 0.96
N TYR A 768 -27.28 18.49 0.34
CA TYR A 768 -28.58 18.81 -0.24
C TYR A 768 -28.40 19.44 -1.62
N ALA A 769 -29.27 19.06 -2.55
CA ALA A 769 -29.41 19.64 -3.87
C ALA A 769 -30.92 19.76 -4.14
N LEU A 770 -31.48 20.92 -3.83
CA LEU A 770 -32.90 21.20 -3.86
C LEU A 770 -33.23 22.07 -5.07
N ASP A 771 -34.09 21.55 -5.93
CA ASP A 771 -34.66 22.26 -7.07
C ASP A 771 -36.08 22.70 -6.69
N PHE A 772 -36.32 24.01 -6.61
CA PHE A 772 -37.58 24.57 -6.13
C PHE A 772 -38.55 24.81 -7.29
N PRO A 773 -39.86 24.53 -7.13
CA PRO A 773 -40.82 24.72 -8.21
C PRO A 773 -40.98 26.21 -8.58
N SER A 774 -40.64 26.63 -9.79
CA SER A 774 -41.00 27.94 -10.35
C SER A 774 -41.39 27.83 -11.83
N THR A 775 -41.99 28.88 -12.39
CA THR A 775 -42.81 28.87 -13.62
C THR A 775 -42.08 28.73 -14.96
N GLU A 776 -40.76 28.49 -15.01
CA GLU A 776 -40.02 28.41 -16.29
C GLU A 776 -39.06 27.21 -16.40
N ARG A 777 -38.92 26.69 -17.63
CA ARG A 777 -38.42 25.34 -17.97
C ARG A 777 -36.87 25.20 -18.02
N PHE A 778 -36.09 25.65 -17.04
CA PHE A 778 -34.61 25.55 -17.11
C PHE A 778 -33.90 24.97 -15.87
N SER A 779 -32.73 24.38 -16.12
CA SER A 779 -31.84 23.60 -15.23
C SER A 779 -31.14 24.45 -14.16
N ALA A 780 -31.88 24.87 -13.14
CA ALA A 780 -31.37 25.71 -12.06
C ALA A 780 -30.38 24.97 -11.14
N ILE A 781 -30.64 23.68 -10.87
CA ILE A 781 -29.82 22.87 -9.96
C ILE A 781 -28.47 22.47 -10.56
N GLU A 782 -28.40 22.16 -11.87
CA GLU A 782 -27.13 21.85 -12.55
C GLU A 782 -26.17 23.05 -12.54
N ALA A 783 -26.69 24.27 -12.67
CA ALA A 783 -25.89 25.49 -12.58
C ALA A 783 -25.35 25.74 -11.17
N ALA A 784 -26.21 25.64 -10.14
CA ALA A 784 -25.80 25.79 -8.75
C ALA A 784 -24.74 24.74 -8.34
N LEU A 785 -24.92 23.49 -8.78
CA LEU A 785 -23.98 22.41 -8.53
C LEU A 785 -22.65 22.59 -9.29
N SER A 786 -22.69 23.04 -10.54
CA SER A 786 -21.48 23.37 -11.30
C SER A 786 -20.67 24.48 -10.61
N SER A 787 -21.31 25.51 -10.08
CA SER A 787 -20.62 26.57 -9.33
C SER A 787 -20.03 26.05 -8.01
N ALA A 788 -20.76 25.19 -7.29
CA ALA A 788 -20.26 24.55 -6.09
C ALA A 788 -19.01 23.69 -6.38
N MET A 789 -19.03 22.91 -7.47
CA MET A 789 -17.88 22.10 -7.91
C MET A 789 -16.69 22.96 -8.34
N ARG A 790 -16.93 24.07 -9.06
CA ARG A 790 -15.89 25.06 -9.41
C ARG A 790 -15.25 25.68 -8.18
N ALA A 791 -16.05 26.03 -7.17
CA ALA A 791 -15.57 26.60 -5.91
C ALA A 791 -14.69 25.61 -5.14
N VAL A 792 -15.04 24.32 -5.13
CA VAL A 792 -14.18 23.30 -4.51
C VAL A 792 -12.92 23.04 -5.35
N ALA A 793 -13.01 23.03 -6.68
CA ALA A 793 -11.86 22.82 -7.58
C ALA A 793 -10.79 23.92 -7.44
N SER A 794 -11.19 25.18 -7.25
CA SER A 794 -10.27 26.32 -7.10
C SER A 794 -9.40 26.26 -5.84
N THR A 795 -9.71 25.39 -4.89
CA THR A 795 -8.89 25.15 -3.68
C THR A 795 -7.63 24.31 -3.96
N GLY A 796 -7.42 23.87 -5.20
CA GLY A 796 -6.17 23.28 -5.67
C GLY A 796 -6.06 21.76 -5.55
N SER A 797 -7.04 21.08 -4.95
CA SER A 797 -7.22 19.63 -4.96
C SER A 797 -8.48 19.23 -4.19
N GLY A 798 -9.61 19.15 -4.88
CA GLY A 798 -10.91 18.88 -4.27
C GLY A 798 -11.49 17.51 -4.64
N ARG A 799 -12.21 16.87 -3.72
CA ARG A 799 -13.08 15.72 -4.01
C ARG A 799 -14.48 16.07 -3.57
N ILE A 800 -15.48 15.70 -4.35
CA ILE A 800 -16.89 15.83 -3.96
C ILE A 800 -17.55 14.46 -3.97
N THR A 801 -18.44 14.22 -3.01
CA THR A 801 -19.32 13.06 -3.01
C THR A 801 -20.79 13.43 -2.98
N PHE A 802 -21.61 12.66 -3.69
CA PHE A 802 -23.08 12.74 -3.64
C PHE A 802 -23.68 11.79 -2.59
N GLY A 803 -22.85 11.15 -1.77
CA GLY A 803 -23.27 10.12 -0.83
C GLY A 803 -23.45 8.75 -1.47
N THR A 804 -23.91 7.80 -0.66
CA THR A 804 -24.08 6.42 -1.09
C THR A 804 -25.27 6.19 -2.01
N SER A 805 -25.16 5.17 -2.85
CA SER A 805 -26.22 4.63 -3.70
C SER A 805 -26.14 3.11 -3.77
N ALA A 806 -27.28 2.46 -4.00
CA ALA A 806 -27.35 1.03 -4.25
C ALA A 806 -26.65 0.68 -5.57
N THR A 807 -25.84 -0.38 -5.57
CA THR A 807 -25.19 -0.89 -6.79
C THR A 807 -26.13 -1.83 -7.56
N SER A 808 -25.73 -2.26 -8.76
CA SER A 808 -26.57 -3.18 -9.55
C SER A 808 -26.62 -4.61 -8.99
N ARG A 809 -25.62 -5.01 -8.20
CA ARG A 809 -25.42 -6.38 -7.71
C ARG A 809 -24.76 -6.41 -6.34
N LEU A 810 -25.06 -7.46 -5.58
CA LEU A 810 -24.37 -7.78 -4.34
C LEU A 810 -23.11 -8.60 -4.63
N THR A 811 -21.96 -8.11 -4.18
CA THR A 811 -20.66 -8.79 -4.32
C THR A 811 -20.17 -9.26 -2.95
N PRO A 812 -19.99 -10.58 -2.74
CA PRO A 812 -19.40 -11.09 -1.50
C PRO A 812 -17.93 -10.69 -1.40
N VAL A 813 -17.48 -10.34 -0.19
CA VAL A 813 -16.09 -9.88 0.05
C VAL A 813 -15.36 -10.87 0.95
N ARG A 814 -15.76 -10.99 2.22
CA ARG A 814 -15.09 -11.87 3.19
C ARG A 814 -16.08 -12.69 3.99
N GLY A 815 -15.80 -13.97 4.21
CA GLY A 815 -16.61 -14.83 5.09
C GLY A 815 -18.02 -15.17 4.56
N VAL A 816 -18.38 -14.71 3.36
CA VAL A 816 -19.66 -15.01 2.69
C VAL A 816 -19.41 -15.97 1.52
N LYS A 817 -19.86 -17.23 1.62
CA LYS A 817 -19.70 -18.26 0.57
C LYS A 817 -21.01 -19.03 0.32
N GLY A 818 -21.17 -19.56 -0.89
CA GLY A 818 -22.19 -20.54 -1.25
C GLY A 818 -23.64 -20.07 -1.06
N MET A 819 -24.44 -20.86 -0.35
CA MET A 819 -25.90 -20.66 -0.17
C MET A 819 -26.26 -19.33 0.51
N LYS A 820 -25.38 -18.77 1.36
CA LYS A 820 -25.59 -17.47 2.00
C LYS A 820 -25.58 -16.30 1.01
N VAL A 821 -24.74 -16.35 -0.03
CA VAL A 821 -24.71 -15.32 -1.07
C VAL A 821 -26.05 -15.30 -1.80
N LYS A 822 -26.58 -16.47 -2.19
CA LYS A 822 -27.87 -16.58 -2.88
C LYS A 822 -29.03 -15.99 -2.09
N VAL A 823 -29.10 -16.27 -0.78
CA VAL A 823 -30.14 -15.72 0.11
C VAL A 823 -30.03 -14.20 0.22
N LEU A 824 -28.82 -13.66 0.42
CA LEU A 824 -28.60 -12.22 0.52
C LEU A 824 -28.88 -11.50 -0.82
N SER A 825 -28.49 -12.09 -1.95
CA SER A 825 -28.78 -11.55 -3.28
C SER A 825 -30.28 -11.50 -3.57
N HIS A 826 -31.04 -12.56 -3.26
CA HIS A 826 -32.50 -12.56 -3.42
C HIS A 826 -33.18 -11.52 -2.52
N ALA A 827 -32.73 -11.41 -1.25
CA ALA A 827 -33.24 -10.39 -0.35
C ALA A 827 -32.95 -8.98 -0.90
N TYR A 828 -31.74 -8.74 -1.40
CA TYR A 828 -31.36 -7.46 -1.99
C TYR A 828 -32.18 -7.12 -3.25
N GLU A 829 -32.36 -8.07 -4.17
CA GLU A 829 -33.15 -7.87 -5.39
C GLU A 829 -34.60 -7.48 -5.07
N ALA A 830 -35.26 -8.21 -4.17
CA ALA A 830 -36.62 -7.91 -3.73
C ALA A 830 -36.75 -6.50 -3.11
N ILE A 831 -35.71 -6.04 -2.41
CA ILE A 831 -35.66 -4.70 -1.78
C ILE A 831 -35.39 -3.62 -2.83
N SER A 832 -34.45 -3.87 -3.73
CA SER A 832 -34.04 -2.96 -4.81
C SER A 832 -35.21 -2.65 -5.74
N ASP A 833 -35.98 -3.67 -6.10
CA ASP A 833 -37.15 -3.55 -6.98
C ASP A 833 -38.31 -2.84 -6.28
N ARG A 834 -38.59 -3.16 -5.02
CA ARG A 834 -39.66 -2.52 -4.25
C ARG A 834 -39.41 -1.04 -3.97
N MET A 835 -38.13 -0.65 -3.84
CA MET A 835 -37.74 0.72 -3.47
C MET A 835 -37.17 1.54 -4.63
N SER A 836 -37.22 1.03 -5.88
CA SER A 836 -36.72 1.69 -7.09
C SER A 836 -35.30 2.26 -6.94
N LEU A 837 -34.42 1.55 -6.21
CA LEU A 837 -33.12 2.07 -5.78
C LEU A 837 -32.11 2.27 -6.93
N ARG A 838 -32.35 1.64 -8.09
CA ARG A 838 -31.47 1.68 -9.27
C ARG A 838 -31.54 3.01 -10.06
N GLY A 839 -32.62 3.78 -9.94
CA GLY A 839 -32.85 4.98 -10.77
C GLY A 839 -32.08 6.25 -10.35
N LYS A 840 -31.44 6.28 -9.18
CA LYS A 840 -30.76 7.49 -8.65
C LYS A 840 -29.31 7.68 -9.12
N GLY A 841 -28.68 6.64 -9.68
CA GLY A 841 -27.28 6.67 -10.11
C GLY A 841 -27.03 7.44 -11.41
N GLU A 842 -28.00 7.49 -12.33
CA GLU A 842 -27.81 8.07 -13.67
C GLU A 842 -27.52 9.57 -13.64
N PHE A 843 -28.18 10.34 -12.76
CA PHE A 843 -27.91 11.77 -12.61
C PHE A 843 -26.47 12.04 -12.14
N ARG A 844 -25.97 11.24 -11.17
CA ARG A 844 -24.62 11.39 -10.63
C ARG A 844 -23.54 11.01 -11.64
N LYS A 845 -23.79 9.94 -12.43
CA LYS A 845 -22.90 9.54 -13.53
C LYS A 845 -22.76 10.62 -14.59
N LYS A 846 -23.86 11.34 -14.91
CA LYS A 846 -23.82 12.51 -15.80
C LYS A 846 -22.95 13.66 -15.28
N MET A 847 -22.68 13.71 -13.97
CA MET A 847 -21.79 14.70 -13.34
C MET A 847 -20.34 14.20 -13.22
N GLY A 848 -19.99 13.10 -13.89
CA GLY A 848 -18.66 12.49 -13.82
C GLY A 848 -18.38 11.71 -12.55
N ALA A 849 -19.43 11.29 -11.80
CA ALA A 849 -19.22 10.54 -10.57
C ALA A 849 -18.88 9.07 -10.83
N GLU A 850 -17.82 8.60 -10.17
CA GLU A 850 -17.40 7.20 -10.09
C GLU A 850 -17.93 6.55 -8.81
N GLU A 851 -18.07 5.23 -8.84
CA GLU A 851 -18.53 4.44 -7.70
C GLU A 851 -17.32 3.93 -6.89
N GLU A 852 -17.23 4.32 -5.62
CA GLU A 852 -16.27 3.79 -4.65
C GLU A 852 -16.97 2.79 -3.72
N ASP A 853 -16.45 1.57 -3.63
CA ASP A 853 -17.06 0.50 -2.83
C ASP A 853 -17.05 0.81 -1.32
N VAL A 854 -18.22 0.61 -0.69
CA VAL A 854 -18.38 0.61 0.77
C VAL A 854 -19.02 -0.68 1.24
N TYR A 855 -18.70 -1.09 2.47
CA TYR A 855 -18.94 -2.46 2.91
C TYR A 855 -20.00 -2.55 4.01
N ILE A 856 -20.81 -3.60 3.95
CA ILE A 856 -21.65 -4.05 5.06
C ILE A 856 -20.90 -5.15 5.79
N CYS A 857 -20.58 -4.93 7.06
CA CYS A 857 -19.81 -5.86 7.90
C CYS A 857 -20.64 -6.34 9.08
N TYR A 858 -20.57 -7.63 9.40
CA TYR A 858 -21.31 -8.20 10.52
C TYR A 858 -20.57 -9.38 11.18
N PRO A 859 -20.73 -9.57 12.50
CA PRO A 859 -20.13 -10.70 13.22
C PRO A 859 -20.86 -12.02 12.89
N ARG A 860 -20.28 -13.15 13.28
CA ARG A 860 -20.91 -14.47 13.09
C ARG A 860 -22.31 -14.51 13.71
N GLY A 861 -23.32 -14.82 12.88
CA GLY A 861 -24.73 -14.84 13.30
C GLY A 861 -25.41 -13.45 13.34
N GLY A 862 -24.72 -12.38 12.93
CA GLY A 862 -25.26 -11.01 12.84
C GLY A 862 -26.21 -10.79 11.66
N MET A 863 -26.04 -11.52 10.55
CA MET A 863 -26.85 -11.36 9.33
C MET A 863 -27.71 -12.60 9.04
N GLY A 864 -28.70 -12.85 9.89
CA GLY A 864 -29.83 -13.76 9.62
C GLY A 864 -31.12 -12.99 9.29
N GLY A 865 -32.29 -13.64 9.24
CA GLY A 865 -33.55 -12.97 8.91
C GLY A 865 -33.87 -11.75 9.79
N ARG A 866 -33.57 -11.81 11.09
CA ARG A 866 -33.73 -10.66 12.01
C ARG A 866 -32.72 -9.53 11.75
N GLY A 867 -31.49 -9.85 11.37
CA GLY A 867 -30.47 -8.85 11.04
C GLY A 867 -30.78 -8.12 9.73
N ALA A 868 -31.22 -8.87 8.71
CA ALA A 868 -31.70 -8.30 7.45
C ALA A 868 -32.92 -7.39 7.68
N LYS A 869 -33.87 -7.82 8.52
CA LYS A 869 -34.99 -6.97 8.94
C LYS A 869 -34.53 -5.71 9.67
N ALA A 870 -33.54 -5.80 10.58
CA ALA A 870 -33.02 -4.63 11.28
C ALA A 870 -32.38 -3.59 10.33
N VAL A 871 -31.66 -4.05 9.31
CA VAL A 871 -31.11 -3.17 8.25
C VAL A 871 -32.23 -2.55 7.42
N LEU A 872 -33.27 -3.32 7.10
CA LEU A 872 -34.45 -2.83 6.40
C LEU A 872 -35.24 -1.78 7.18
N ASP A 873 -35.55 -2.06 8.44
CA ASP A 873 -36.25 -1.16 9.34
C ASP A 873 -35.43 0.14 9.54
N PHE A 874 -34.11 0.06 9.52
CA PHE A 874 -33.24 1.24 9.53
C PHE A 874 -33.40 2.12 8.26
N CYS A 875 -33.62 1.50 7.10
CA CYS A 875 -33.76 2.16 5.80
C CYS A 875 -35.19 2.66 5.51
N VAL A 876 -36.24 2.09 6.10
CA VAL A 876 -37.66 2.41 5.81
C VAL A 876 -38.22 3.37 6.88
N ALA A 877 -39.06 4.34 6.48
CA ALA A 877 -39.78 5.20 7.43
C ALA A 877 -40.96 4.45 8.04
N GLU A 878 -41.14 4.51 9.37
CA GLU A 878 -42.47 4.24 9.94
C GLU A 878 -43.42 5.33 9.46
N SER A 879 -44.54 4.89 8.89
CA SER A 879 -45.62 5.71 8.29
C SER A 879 -46.36 6.55 9.31
#